data_AF-A0AAE0RZL2-F1
#
_entry.id   AF-A0AAE0RZL2-F1
#
_cell.length_a   1.000
_cell.length_b   1.000
_cell.length_c   1.000
_cell.angle_alpha   90.00
_cell.angle_beta   90.00
_cell.angle_gamma   90.00
#
_symmetry.space_group_name_H-M   'P 1'
#
loop_
_entity.id
_entity.type
_entity.pdbx_description
1 polymer ?
#
loop_
_entity_poly.entity_id
_entity_poly.type
_entity_poly.pdbx_seq_one_letter_code
_entity_poly.pdbx_strand_id
1 'polypeptide(L)'
;MKITAKAISMKKAGMPVISLSAGEPDFPTPKIASDAGIKAIRDGFTNYTVNSGTIELKKAICHKLKRDNGLEYVPENIIVSNGGKQAIANTILALCERGDEVIIPSPYWVSFPEMVSLADATSVVLNTTIEDGFKIKPSGLEKSISDRTKLLILNSPSNPTGAVYSKKEIELLMEVVKSVRRDIFVLSDEMYEQLMYGDAEYYSPARIQGMREKTIVSNAVSKTFSMTGWRVGYIAAPEWIVDACNKIQSQTTSNASSISQKAAEAALLADPSIINEMKRAFKERRDFMFTELNKISGFNALLPDGAFYIFPSVADLIGKTISGCKLSSSMDVGDFLLEKGLIATVPGEAFGAADLYVVIMAGGSGTRLWPMSRREYPKQFIDFLGTGTLIQQTVQRLDSLVSNKNILIVTNDIGEQLVKEQLPFVPQENVVVEPTAKNTAPCIALAAAIIKKRNPNAIMIVLPSDHIITDVHVFQQTLRAAVFVAFETMSLVTIGVIPTRPETGYGYIQKKNVENIQPAENELEKNVSVRFGVDVRKVKTFAEKPDVETAKAFIESGEFFWNSGMFVWHIDAIWRELESAMPHLFEDLKSMYHAIGTSKEEEVLRKIFTWVKSTSIDYGVMEKAMNVYMVEGRFFWSDAGSWDELAKLSQESPNSFSEFLILKNAKNVSFLKTSNKMRVAVIGVEDIIVVETADALLICKKGESQKVKDIVSMLKESSLNEYL
;
A
#
# COMPACT_ATOMS: atom_id res chain seq x y z
N MET A 1 -16.26 4.65 -11.47
CA MET A 1 -16.98 5.01 -12.71
C MET A 1 -17.89 3.89 -13.25
N LYS A 2 -17.48 2.61 -13.21
CA LYS A 2 -18.25 1.47 -13.75
C LYS A 2 -19.65 1.28 -13.14
N ILE A 3 -19.80 1.32 -11.80
CA ILE A 3 -21.10 1.12 -11.12
C ILE A 3 -22.10 2.25 -11.41
N THR A 4 -21.64 3.51 -11.43
CA THR A 4 -22.50 4.66 -11.77
C THR A 4 -23.06 4.54 -13.19
N ALA A 5 -22.24 4.15 -14.17
CA ALA A 5 -22.68 3.95 -15.55
C ALA A 5 -23.71 2.81 -15.66
N LYS A 6 -23.47 1.69 -14.95
CA LYS A 6 -24.39 0.55 -14.89
C LYS A 6 -25.73 0.93 -14.26
N ALA A 7 -25.72 1.66 -13.15
CA ALA A 7 -26.94 2.17 -12.51
C ALA A 7 -27.74 3.11 -13.42
N ILE A 8 -27.07 4.01 -14.16
CA ILE A 8 -27.71 4.88 -15.16
C ILE A 8 -28.35 4.05 -16.28
N SER A 9 -27.65 3.03 -16.79
CA SER A 9 -28.17 2.13 -17.81
C SER A 9 -29.42 1.37 -17.34
N MET A 10 -29.39 0.84 -16.11
CA MET A 10 -30.54 0.15 -15.50
C MET A 10 -31.73 1.08 -15.29
N LYS A 11 -31.50 2.32 -14.85
CA LYS A 11 -32.57 3.35 -14.79
C LYS A 11 -33.17 3.65 -16.16
N LYS A 12 -32.33 3.82 -17.19
CA LYS A 12 -32.79 4.02 -18.58
C LYS A 12 -33.61 2.84 -19.09
N ALA A 13 -33.32 1.63 -18.63
CA ALA A 13 -34.09 0.42 -18.92
C ALA A 13 -35.38 0.28 -18.08
N GLY A 14 -35.76 1.31 -17.30
CA GLY A 14 -36.99 1.32 -16.51
C GLY A 14 -36.89 0.65 -15.13
N MET A 15 -35.68 0.23 -14.70
CA MET A 15 -35.50 -0.39 -13.37
C MET A 15 -35.46 0.68 -12.27
N PRO A 16 -36.13 0.47 -11.11
CA PRO A 16 -36.21 1.45 -10.02
C PRO A 16 -34.95 1.46 -9.15
N VAL A 17 -33.80 1.83 -9.72
CA VAL A 17 -32.51 1.82 -9.01
C VAL A 17 -32.42 2.97 -8.00
N ILE A 18 -32.18 2.66 -6.73
CA ILE A 18 -31.82 3.64 -5.69
C ILE A 18 -30.32 3.93 -5.80
N SER A 19 -29.95 5.20 -5.94
CA SER A 19 -28.54 5.59 -6.06
C SER A 19 -28.04 6.24 -4.78
N LEU A 20 -27.17 5.55 -4.06
CA LEU A 20 -26.47 6.03 -2.87
C LEU A 20 -24.98 6.36 -3.17
N SER A 21 -24.66 6.56 -4.46
CA SER A 21 -23.28 6.81 -4.93
C SER A 21 -22.98 8.30 -5.17
N ALA A 22 -23.99 9.16 -5.20
CA ALA A 22 -23.84 10.58 -5.48
C ALA A 22 -23.46 11.35 -4.20
N GLY A 23 -22.36 12.10 -4.28
CA GLY A 23 -21.89 12.92 -3.15
C GLY A 23 -22.52 14.31 -3.10
N GLU A 24 -23.79 14.49 -3.43
CA GLU A 24 -24.46 15.80 -3.48
C GLU A 24 -25.66 15.88 -2.53
N PRO A 25 -25.90 17.02 -1.86
CA PRO A 25 -27.12 17.19 -1.09
C PRO A 25 -28.35 17.22 -2.00
N ASP A 26 -29.46 16.69 -1.49
CA ASP A 26 -30.79 16.66 -2.14
C ASP A 26 -31.64 17.91 -1.86
N PHE A 27 -31.07 18.90 -1.16
CA PHE A 27 -31.70 20.17 -0.88
C PHE A 27 -31.56 21.13 -2.08
N PRO A 28 -32.53 22.02 -2.34
CA PRO A 28 -32.33 23.09 -3.30
C PRO A 28 -31.25 24.07 -2.81
N THR A 29 -30.61 24.78 -3.75
CA THR A 29 -29.76 25.92 -3.41
C THR A 29 -30.58 26.97 -2.61
N PRO A 30 -30.07 27.51 -1.49
CA PRO A 30 -30.76 28.51 -0.69
C PRO A 30 -31.28 29.67 -1.52
N LYS A 31 -32.51 30.12 -1.21
CA LYS A 31 -33.20 31.15 -1.99
C LYS A 31 -32.37 32.43 -2.12
N ILE A 32 -31.69 32.85 -1.06
CA ILE A 32 -30.83 34.06 -1.07
C ILE A 32 -29.70 33.96 -2.11
N ALA A 33 -29.10 32.78 -2.27
CA ALA A 33 -28.04 32.53 -3.24
C ALA A 33 -28.61 32.44 -4.67
N SER A 34 -29.72 31.73 -4.84
CA SER A 34 -30.43 31.63 -6.12
C SER A 34 -30.89 32.99 -6.63
N ASP A 35 -31.50 33.82 -5.77
CA ASP A 35 -31.96 35.17 -6.09
C ASP A 35 -30.78 36.08 -6.46
N ALA A 36 -29.65 35.97 -5.76
CA ALA A 36 -28.43 36.73 -6.08
C ALA A 36 -27.86 36.33 -7.46
N GLY A 37 -27.84 35.04 -7.79
CA GLY A 37 -27.46 34.56 -9.12
C GLY A 37 -28.39 35.05 -10.22
N ILE A 38 -29.72 34.98 -10.01
CA ILE A 38 -30.72 35.50 -10.95
C ILE A 38 -30.54 37.02 -11.15
N LYS A 39 -30.32 37.76 -10.05
CA LYS A 39 -30.08 39.20 -10.11
C LYS A 39 -28.82 39.51 -10.91
N ALA A 40 -27.72 38.79 -10.68
CA ALA A 40 -26.48 38.96 -11.45
C ALA A 40 -26.69 38.78 -12.95
N ILE A 41 -27.52 37.81 -13.37
CA ILE A 41 -27.90 37.63 -14.78
C ILE A 41 -28.69 38.84 -15.29
N ARG A 42 -29.72 39.27 -14.55
CA ARG A 42 -30.60 40.39 -14.94
C ARG A 42 -29.86 41.73 -15.03
N ASP A 43 -28.90 41.94 -14.15
CA ASP A 43 -28.07 43.15 -14.11
C ASP A 43 -26.94 43.13 -15.17
N GLY A 44 -26.78 42.05 -15.93
CA GLY A 44 -25.72 41.92 -16.93
C GLY A 44 -24.32 41.67 -16.36
N PHE A 45 -24.20 41.08 -15.16
CA PHE A 45 -22.92 40.71 -14.54
C PHE A 45 -22.33 39.44 -15.17
N THR A 46 -22.11 39.48 -16.48
CA THR A 46 -21.79 38.31 -17.33
C THR A 46 -20.40 38.39 -17.99
N ASN A 47 -19.62 39.43 -17.68
CA ASN A 47 -18.27 39.62 -18.21
C ASN A 47 -17.21 38.93 -17.33
N TYR A 48 -15.96 38.91 -17.82
CA TYR A 48 -14.81 38.47 -17.03
C TYR A 48 -14.72 39.22 -15.70
N THR A 49 -14.29 38.50 -14.67
CA THR A 49 -13.95 39.07 -13.37
C THR A 49 -12.45 38.90 -13.14
N VAL A 50 -11.93 39.43 -12.03
CA VAL A 50 -10.54 39.17 -11.63
C VAL A 50 -10.32 37.66 -11.53
N ASN A 51 -9.22 37.16 -12.07
CA ASN A 51 -8.93 35.71 -12.14
C ASN A 51 -9.05 35.01 -10.78
N SER A 52 -8.57 35.66 -9.72
CA SER A 52 -8.63 35.14 -8.34
C SER A 52 -10.02 35.21 -7.68
N GLY A 53 -11.01 35.78 -8.36
CA GLY A 53 -12.34 36.08 -7.84
C GLY A 53 -12.55 37.55 -7.47
N THR A 54 -13.81 37.98 -7.39
CA THR A 54 -14.20 39.35 -7.06
C THR A 54 -13.81 39.72 -5.63
N ILE A 55 -13.51 41.00 -5.40
CA ILE A 55 -13.10 41.49 -4.08
C ILE A 55 -14.20 41.29 -3.03
N GLU A 56 -15.48 41.41 -3.41
CA GLU A 56 -16.61 41.21 -2.52
C GLU A 56 -16.71 39.75 -2.05
N LEU A 57 -16.55 38.79 -2.96
CA LEU A 57 -16.56 37.38 -2.61
C LEU A 57 -15.35 37.02 -1.74
N LYS A 58 -14.16 37.53 -2.06
CA LYS A 58 -12.96 37.31 -1.24
C LYS A 58 -13.13 37.87 0.18
N LYS A 59 -13.76 39.03 0.34
CA LYS A 59 -14.14 39.59 1.66
C LYS A 59 -15.18 38.73 2.38
N ALA A 60 -16.19 38.22 1.67
CA ALA A 60 -17.19 37.30 2.24
C ALA A 60 -16.54 36.00 2.75
N ILE A 61 -15.56 35.46 2.01
CA ILE A 61 -14.77 34.31 2.44
C ILE A 61 -13.96 34.63 3.70
N CYS A 62 -13.27 35.78 3.76
CA CYS A 62 -12.54 36.20 4.95
C CYS A 62 -13.46 36.35 6.17
N HIS A 63 -14.64 36.96 5.98
CA HIS A 63 -15.66 37.07 7.02
C HIS A 63 -16.10 35.69 7.52
N LYS A 64 -16.41 34.77 6.60
CA LYS A 64 -16.79 33.40 6.94
C LYS A 64 -15.70 32.66 7.71
N LEU A 65 -14.45 32.74 7.27
CA LEU A 65 -13.32 32.07 7.93
C LEU A 65 -13.10 32.59 9.36
N LYS A 66 -13.26 33.90 9.57
CA LYS A 66 -13.21 34.49 10.90
C LYS A 66 -14.39 34.06 11.77
N ARG A 67 -15.61 34.11 11.23
CA ARG A 67 -16.86 33.76 11.93
C ARG A 67 -16.90 32.28 12.33
N ASP A 68 -16.60 31.39 11.40
CA ASP A 68 -16.86 29.95 11.56
C ASP A 68 -15.62 29.18 12.05
N ASN A 69 -14.40 29.66 11.75
CA ASN A 69 -13.16 28.96 12.06
C ASN A 69 -12.23 29.74 12.99
N GLY A 70 -12.53 31.01 13.28
CA GLY A 70 -11.62 31.89 14.02
C GLY A 70 -10.32 32.19 13.27
N LEU A 71 -10.34 32.13 11.93
CA LEU A 71 -9.18 32.37 11.07
C LEU A 71 -9.25 33.75 10.43
N GLU A 72 -8.26 34.60 10.69
CA GLU A 72 -8.24 35.99 10.20
C GLU A 72 -7.39 36.15 8.94
N TYR A 73 -7.98 36.02 7.75
CA TYR A 73 -7.29 36.27 6.48
C TYR A 73 -7.65 37.63 5.89
N VAL A 74 -6.78 38.14 5.02
CA VAL A 74 -7.07 39.29 4.13
C VAL A 74 -7.38 38.77 2.72
N PRO A 75 -8.08 39.55 1.86
CA PRO A 75 -8.43 39.11 0.52
C PRO A 75 -7.25 38.56 -0.29
N GLU A 76 -6.05 39.12 -0.16
CA GLU A 76 -4.84 38.69 -0.84
C GLU A 76 -4.47 37.23 -0.53
N ASN A 77 -4.92 36.69 0.60
CA ASN A 77 -4.76 35.29 0.96
C ASN A 77 -5.80 34.35 0.33
N ILE A 78 -6.73 34.85 -0.49
CA ILE A 78 -7.84 34.08 -1.04
C ILE A 78 -7.76 33.99 -2.57
N ILE A 79 -7.98 32.79 -3.11
CA ILE A 79 -8.30 32.58 -4.54
C ILE A 79 -9.54 31.70 -4.67
N VAL A 80 -10.44 32.14 -5.55
CA VAL A 80 -11.68 31.46 -5.92
C VAL A 80 -11.48 30.66 -7.21
N SER A 81 -11.97 29.41 -7.23
CA SER A 81 -11.85 28.45 -8.33
C SER A 81 -13.20 27.81 -8.68
N ASN A 82 -13.25 27.07 -9.78
CA ASN A 82 -14.43 26.33 -10.29
C ASN A 82 -14.76 25.07 -9.44
N GLY A 83 -15.06 25.32 -8.16
CA GLY A 83 -15.28 24.30 -7.13
C GLY A 83 -13.99 23.85 -6.45
N GLY A 84 -14.12 23.21 -5.29
CA GLY A 84 -12.96 22.81 -4.48
C GLY A 84 -12.03 21.78 -5.16
N LYS A 85 -12.54 20.98 -6.11
CA LYS A 85 -11.70 20.08 -6.93
C LYS A 85 -10.59 20.85 -7.67
N GLN A 86 -10.92 22.00 -8.28
CA GLN A 86 -9.91 22.83 -8.95
C GLN A 86 -8.99 23.50 -7.92
N ALA A 87 -9.54 23.98 -6.80
CA ALA A 87 -8.77 24.61 -5.73
C ALA A 87 -7.65 23.68 -5.21
N ILE A 88 -7.99 22.41 -4.97
CA ILE A 88 -7.05 21.37 -4.53
C ILE A 88 -6.06 21.01 -5.62
N ALA A 89 -6.53 20.77 -6.85
CA ALA A 89 -5.65 20.43 -7.97
C ALA A 89 -4.59 21.53 -8.24
N ASN A 90 -5.02 22.81 -8.25
CA ASN A 90 -4.10 23.95 -8.41
C ASN A 90 -3.10 24.02 -7.27
N THR A 91 -3.51 23.72 -6.03
CA THR A 91 -2.60 23.71 -4.87
C THR A 91 -1.52 22.63 -5.04
N ILE A 92 -1.92 21.41 -5.41
CA ILE A 92 -0.97 20.31 -5.61
C ILE A 92 0.00 20.64 -6.75
N LEU A 93 -0.50 21.13 -7.89
CA LEU A 93 0.32 21.55 -9.03
C LEU A 93 1.24 22.74 -8.71
N ALA A 94 0.84 23.62 -7.79
CA ALA A 94 1.65 24.77 -7.39
C ALA A 94 2.77 24.41 -6.41
N LEU A 95 2.58 23.35 -5.61
CA LEU A 95 3.49 22.99 -4.52
C LEU A 95 4.38 21.78 -4.82
N CYS A 96 3.93 20.86 -5.66
CA CYS A 96 4.62 19.59 -5.88
C CYS A 96 5.34 19.59 -7.23
N GLU A 97 6.54 19.03 -7.22
CA GLU A 97 7.34 18.75 -8.42
C GLU A 97 7.55 17.24 -8.59
N ARG A 98 8.17 16.87 -9.71
CA ARG A 98 8.54 15.48 -9.98
C ARG A 98 9.37 14.91 -8.84
N GLY A 99 8.89 13.81 -8.27
CA GLY A 99 9.57 13.08 -7.19
C GLY A 99 9.23 13.58 -5.78
N ASP A 100 8.48 14.67 -5.62
CA ASP A 100 7.91 15.01 -4.32
C ASP A 100 6.90 13.94 -3.88
N GLU A 101 6.80 13.75 -2.57
CA GLU A 101 5.88 12.81 -1.93
C GLU A 101 4.73 13.56 -1.25
N VAL A 102 3.50 13.09 -1.48
CA VAL A 102 2.28 13.60 -0.87
C VAL A 102 1.66 12.52 0.00
N ILE A 103 1.56 12.78 1.30
CA ILE A 103 0.98 11.87 2.28
C ILE A 103 -0.55 11.95 2.23
N ILE A 104 -1.21 10.79 2.09
CA ILE A 104 -2.68 10.67 1.98
C ILE A 104 -3.20 9.58 2.94
N PRO A 105 -3.96 9.93 3.99
CA PRO A 105 -4.70 8.96 4.79
C PRO A 105 -5.74 8.17 3.96
N SER A 106 -5.75 6.85 4.08
CA SER A 106 -6.78 5.97 3.50
C SER A 106 -7.73 5.45 4.59
N PRO A 107 -9.06 5.38 4.38
CA PRO A 107 -9.77 5.64 3.12
C PRO A 107 -9.79 7.11 2.70
N TYR A 108 -9.49 7.39 1.43
CA TYR A 108 -9.38 8.75 0.88
C TYR A 108 -10.45 9.07 -0.15
N TRP A 109 -10.70 10.36 -0.41
CA TRP A 109 -11.46 10.75 -1.59
C TRP A 109 -10.70 10.38 -2.87
N VAL A 110 -11.36 9.63 -3.75
CA VAL A 110 -10.80 8.98 -4.95
C VAL A 110 -9.97 9.88 -5.87
N SER A 111 -10.10 11.20 -5.77
CA SER A 111 -9.35 12.13 -6.62
C SER A 111 -8.00 12.55 -6.04
N PHE A 112 -7.72 12.38 -4.75
CA PHE A 112 -6.45 12.86 -4.18
C PHE A 112 -5.23 12.20 -4.85
N PRO A 113 -5.14 10.86 -4.96
CA PRO A 113 -3.96 10.24 -5.59
C PRO A 113 -3.82 10.60 -7.07
N GLU A 114 -4.95 10.76 -7.77
CA GLU A 114 -4.97 11.12 -9.19
C GLU A 114 -4.45 12.55 -9.41
N MET A 115 -4.81 13.50 -8.53
CA MET A 115 -4.27 14.86 -8.61
C MET A 115 -2.78 14.94 -8.28
N VAL A 116 -2.31 14.10 -7.35
CA VAL A 116 -0.88 13.96 -7.05
C VAL A 116 -0.12 13.41 -8.26
N SER A 117 -0.68 12.38 -8.91
CA SER A 117 -0.14 11.80 -10.14
C SER A 117 -0.07 12.83 -11.28
N LEU A 118 -1.10 13.69 -11.44
CA LEU A 118 -1.11 14.77 -12.42
C LEU A 118 0.01 15.81 -12.22
N ALA A 119 0.61 15.88 -11.03
CA ALA A 119 1.73 16.76 -10.71
C ALA A 119 3.11 16.06 -10.82
N ASP A 120 3.18 14.85 -11.40
CA ASP A 120 4.38 13.98 -11.40
C ASP A 120 4.90 13.64 -9.98
N ALA A 121 4.05 13.79 -8.96
CA ALA A 121 4.37 13.49 -7.57
C ALA A 121 3.89 12.09 -7.17
N THR A 122 4.43 11.56 -6.06
CA THR A 122 4.13 10.22 -5.56
C THR A 122 3.20 10.26 -4.36
N SER A 123 2.12 9.48 -4.39
CA SER A 123 1.24 9.32 -3.23
C SER A 123 1.84 8.34 -2.21
N VAL A 124 2.06 8.80 -0.97
CA VAL A 124 2.39 7.97 0.18
C VAL A 124 1.11 7.73 0.98
N VAL A 125 0.47 6.58 0.74
CA VAL A 125 -0.81 6.24 1.35
C VAL A 125 -0.62 5.67 2.75
N LEU A 126 -1.30 6.24 3.74
CA LEU A 126 -1.32 5.76 5.13
C LEU A 126 -2.66 5.07 5.41
N ASN A 127 -2.63 3.74 5.46
CA ASN A 127 -3.83 2.95 5.71
C ASN A 127 -4.28 3.08 7.17
N THR A 128 -5.59 3.31 7.37
CA THR A 128 -6.25 3.30 8.67
C THR A 128 -7.30 2.20 8.72
N THR A 129 -7.73 1.82 9.92
CA THR A 129 -8.75 0.78 10.11
C THR A 129 -10.02 1.35 10.76
N ILE A 130 -11.08 0.54 10.78
CA ILE A 130 -12.31 0.88 11.49
C ILE A 130 -12.07 1.01 13.01
N GLU A 131 -11.15 0.23 13.59
CA GLU A 131 -10.79 0.33 15.01
C GLU A 131 -10.08 1.64 15.35
N ASP A 132 -9.32 2.18 14.39
CA ASP A 132 -8.68 3.49 14.51
C ASP A 132 -9.65 4.66 14.20
N GLY A 133 -10.95 4.36 13.99
CA GLY A 133 -11.94 5.35 13.59
C GLY A 133 -11.66 5.96 12.21
N PHE A 134 -10.89 5.26 11.38
CA PHE A 134 -10.36 5.72 10.11
C PHE A 134 -9.48 6.98 10.18
N LYS A 135 -8.75 7.15 11.29
CA LYS A 135 -7.88 8.32 11.54
C LYS A 135 -6.43 7.90 11.69
N ILE A 136 -5.52 8.67 11.08
CA ILE A 136 -4.08 8.43 11.22
C ILE A 136 -3.59 8.82 12.62
N LYS A 137 -2.56 8.13 13.10
CA LYS A 137 -1.89 8.40 14.37
C LYS A 137 -0.59 9.18 14.15
N PRO A 138 -0.13 9.98 15.12
CA PRO A 138 1.14 10.72 15.03
C PRO A 138 2.35 9.86 14.67
N SER A 139 2.47 8.67 15.27
CA SER A 139 3.56 7.73 14.97
C SER A 139 3.52 7.17 13.55
N GLY A 140 2.33 6.98 12.98
CA GLY A 140 2.17 6.58 11.59
C GLY A 140 2.58 7.70 10.62
N LEU A 141 2.20 8.94 10.95
CA LEU A 141 2.62 10.12 10.19
C LEU A 141 4.15 10.29 10.22
N GLU A 142 4.75 10.25 11.41
CA GLU A 142 6.20 10.39 11.58
C GLU A 142 7.00 9.38 10.75
N LYS A 143 6.60 8.11 10.78
CA LYS A 143 7.24 7.04 9.99
C LYS A 143 7.10 7.20 8.48
N SER A 144 6.07 7.91 8.02
CA SER A 144 5.80 8.08 6.60
C SER A 144 6.51 9.27 5.98
N ILE A 145 7.11 10.14 6.80
CA ILE A 145 7.84 11.31 6.31
C ILE A 145 9.22 10.89 5.83
N SER A 146 9.55 11.31 4.60
CA SER A 146 10.86 11.17 3.98
C SER A 146 11.44 12.54 3.60
N ASP A 147 12.69 12.56 3.12
CA ASP A 147 13.31 13.77 2.57
C ASP A 147 12.59 14.32 1.33
N ARG A 148 11.70 13.54 0.71
CA ARG A 148 10.89 13.96 -0.45
C ARG A 148 9.47 14.39 -0.06
N THR A 149 9.05 14.21 1.19
CA THR A 149 7.71 14.63 1.62
C THR A 149 7.55 16.14 1.49
N LYS A 150 6.50 16.54 0.77
CA LYS A 150 6.18 17.94 0.47
C LYS A 150 4.85 18.39 1.05
N LEU A 151 3.86 17.51 1.03
CA LEU A 151 2.48 17.85 1.34
C LEU A 151 1.81 16.71 2.13
N LEU A 152 1.06 17.06 3.17
CA LEU A 152 0.10 16.19 3.84
C LEU A 152 -1.31 16.64 3.45
N ILE A 153 -2.15 15.73 2.97
CA ILE A 153 -3.58 16.00 2.77
C ILE A 153 -4.36 15.52 4.00
N LEU A 154 -5.09 16.42 4.65
CA LEU A 154 -6.04 16.09 5.70
C LEU A 154 -7.46 16.45 5.23
N ASN A 155 -8.36 15.47 5.20
CA ASN A 155 -9.76 15.70 4.89
C ASN A 155 -10.62 15.39 6.13
N SER A 156 -11.23 16.45 6.69
CA SER A 156 -12.01 16.37 7.92
C SER A 156 -13.13 17.42 7.90
N PRO A 157 -14.41 17.05 8.05
CA PRO A 157 -14.94 15.68 8.01
C PRO A 157 -14.61 14.93 6.71
N SER A 158 -14.33 13.63 6.84
CA SER A 158 -13.80 12.83 5.74
C SER A 158 -14.87 12.37 4.73
N ASN A 159 -14.51 12.38 3.45
CA ASN A 159 -15.10 11.52 2.42
C ASN A 159 -14.09 10.40 2.12
N PRO A 160 -14.42 9.11 2.37
CA PRO A 160 -15.78 8.56 2.48
C PRO A 160 -16.28 8.25 3.89
N THR A 161 -15.48 8.44 4.94
CA THR A 161 -15.76 7.81 6.24
C THR A 161 -16.68 8.62 7.15
N GLY A 162 -16.78 9.93 6.91
CA GLY A 162 -17.43 10.89 7.79
C GLY A 162 -16.73 11.07 9.14
N ALA A 163 -15.50 10.53 9.29
CA ALA A 163 -14.68 10.70 10.47
C ALA A 163 -14.26 12.17 10.63
N VAL A 164 -14.17 12.61 11.89
CA VAL A 164 -13.70 13.96 12.26
C VAL A 164 -12.54 13.84 13.23
N TYR A 165 -11.47 14.57 12.94
CA TYR A 165 -10.35 14.73 13.86
C TYR A 165 -10.72 15.75 14.93
N SER A 166 -10.60 15.33 16.19
CA SER A 166 -10.70 16.23 17.34
C SER A 166 -9.55 17.22 17.37
N LYS A 167 -9.73 18.32 18.11
CA LYS A 167 -8.67 19.32 18.35
C LYS A 167 -7.36 18.68 18.81
N LYS A 168 -7.42 17.77 19.79
CA LYS A 168 -6.24 17.09 20.33
C LYS A 168 -5.52 16.24 19.29
N GLU A 169 -6.26 15.53 18.44
CA GLU A 169 -5.68 14.73 17.37
C GLU A 169 -4.99 15.62 16.32
N ILE A 170 -5.62 16.74 15.93
CA ILE A 170 -5.00 17.72 15.03
C ILE A 170 -3.74 18.32 15.66
N GLU A 171 -3.77 18.68 16.95
CA GLU A 171 -2.59 19.21 17.66
C GLU A 171 -1.42 18.23 17.62
N LEU A 172 -1.65 16.96 17.93
CA LEU A 172 -0.61 15.93 17.90
C LEU A 172 -0.05 15.67 16.50
N LEU A 173 -0.91 15.67 15.46
CA LEU A 173 -0.44 15.52 14.08
C LEU A 173 0.39 16.73 13.64
N MET A 174 -0.03 17.95 14.00
CA MET A 174 0.71 19.16 13.65
C MET A 174 2.01 19.30 14.45
N GLU A 175 2.11 18.72 15.65
CA GLU A 175 3.39 18.60 16.36
C GLU A 175 4.42 17.79 15.56
N VAL A 176 4.01 16.68 14.94
CA VAL A 176 4.87 15.91 14.03
C VAL A 176 5.28 16.74 12.81
N VAL A 177 4.34 17.47 12.20
CA VAL A 177 4.64 18.35 11.05
C VAL A 177 5.61 19.48 11.43
N LYS A 178 5.54 19.99 12.67
CA LYS A 178 6.46 21.03 13.17
C LYS A 178 7.82 20.49 13.60
N SER A 179 7.89 19.24 14.06
CA SER A 179 9.14 18.65 14.59
C SER A 179 10.14 18.31 13.48
N VAL A 180 9.67 18.11 12.25
CA VAL A 180 10.53 17.82 11.11
C VAL A 180 11.25 19.07 10.60
N ARG A 181 12.50 18.90 10.18
CA ARG A 181 13.38 20.00 9.74
C ARG A 181 12.99 20.59 8.38
N ARG A 182 12.21 19.85 7.58
CA ARG A 182 11.74 20.23 6.24
C ARG A 182 10.39 20.95 6.32
N ASP A 183 10.15 21.87 5.40
CA ASP A 183 8.84 22.50 5.25
C ASP A 183 7.86 21.57 4.54
N ILE A 184 7.07 20.84 5.35
CA ILE A 184 5.90 20.09 4.89
C ILE A 184 4.67 21.01 4.99
N PHE A 185 3.94 21.14 3.87
CA PHE A 185 2.67 21.85 3.84
C PHE A 185 1.52 20.92 4.23
N VAL A 186 0.41 21.49 4.71
CA VAL A 186 -0.82 20.77 5.03
C VAL A 186 -1.93 21.31 4.16
N LEU A 187 -2.43 20.51 3.23
CA LEU A 187 -3.68 20.80 2.54
C LEU A 187 -4.83 20.29 3.42
N SER A 188 -5.53 21.21 4.06
CA SER A 188 -6.72 20.94 4.88
C SER A 188 -7.96 21.06 3.99
N ASP A 189 -8.55 19.94 3.60
CA ASP A 189 -9.83 19.91 2.88
C ASP A 189 -11.00 19.91 3.88
N GLU A 190 -11.58 21.10 4.07
CA GLU A 190 -12.59 21.44 5.09
C GLU A 190 -14.01 21.52 4.49
N MET A 191 -14.23 20.89 3.33
CA MET A 191 -15.47 20.98 2.54
C MET A 191 -16.77 20.67 3.31
N TYR A 192 -16.67 19.87 4.37
CA TYR A 192 -17.79 19.37 5.16
C TYR A 192 -17.85 19.96 6.58
N GLU A 193 -17.01 20.95 6.92
CA GLU A 193 -16.85 21.49 8.29
C GLU A 193 -18.17 21.90 8.98
N GLN A 194 -19.19 22.27 8.21
CA GLN A 194 -20.48 22.73 8.71
C GLN A 194 -21.48 21.58 8.91
N LEU A 195 -21.22 20.43 8.28
CA LEU A 195 -22.01 19.21 8.35
C LEU A 195 -21.47 18.32 9.46
N MET A 196 -21.62 18.80 10.68
CA MET A 196 -21.16 18.20 11.94
C MET A 196 -22.36 17.78 12.79
N TYR A 197 -22.19 16.70 13.56
CA TYR A 197 -23.26 16.09 14.35
C TYR A 197 -22.82 15.75 15.77
N GLY A 198 -23.80 15.72 16.70
CA GLY A 198 -23.53 15.41 18.10
C GLY A 198 -22.64 16.48 18.74
N ASP A 199 -21.71 16.02 19.59
CA ASP A 199 -20.76 16.89 20.31
C ASP A 199 -19.45 17.10 19.52
N ALA A 200 -19.37 16.60 18.28
CA ALA A 200 -18.18 16.74 17.47
C ALA A 200 -18.02 18.19 16.99
N GLU A 201 -16.84 18.76 17.19
CA GLU A 201 -16.49 20.10 16.75
C GLU A 201 -15.35 20.04 15.73
N TYR A 202 -15.48 20.81 14.65
CA TYR A 202 -14.44 20.95 13.67
C TYR A 202 -13.30 21.85 14.19
N TYR A 203 -12.05 21.46 13.95
CA TYR A 203 -10.86 22.25 14.30
C TYR A 203 -9.87 22.31 13.13
N SER A 204 -9.69 23.50 12.55
CA SER A 204 -8.76 23.69 11.44
C SER A 204 -7.30 23.65 11.90
N PRO A 205 -6.41 22.93 11.21
CA PRO A 205 -4.96 22.95 11.48
C PRO A 205 -4.37 24.37 11.46
N ALA A 206 -4.92 25.28 10.65
CA ALA A 206 -4.47 26.66 10.54
C ALA A 206 -4.66 27.49 11.83
N ARG A 207 -5.47 27.00 12.80
CA ARG A 207 -5.63 27.65 14.12
C ARG A 207 -4.43 27.42 15.04
N ILE A 208 -3.59 26.43 14.75
CA ILE A 208 -2.42 26.12 15.57
C ILE A 208 -1.33 27.15 15.29
N GLN A 209 -0.73 27.67 16.37
CA GLN A 209 0.37 28.63 16.26
C GLN A 209 1.51 28.08 15.39
N GLY A 210 1.92 28.85 14.39
CA GLY A 210 2.97 28.48 13.43
C GLY A 210 2.54 27.54 12.31
N MET A 211 1.26 27.12 12.27
CA MET A 211 0.74 26.29 11.17
C MET A 211 0.03 27.09 10.09
N ARG A 212 -0.41 28.32 10.37
CA ARG A 212 -1.11 29.17 9.39
C ARG A 212 -0.29 29.36 8.11
N GLU A 213 1.02 29.51 8.23
CA GLU A 213 1.93 29.70 7.10
C GLU A 213 2.18 28.41 6.30
N LYS A 214 1.84 27.26 6.88
CA LYS A 214 2.05 25.93 6.29
C LYS A 214 0.74 25.25 5.89
N THR A 215 -0.41 25.77 6.31
CA THR A 215 -1.73 25.19 6.03
C THR A 215 -2.43 25.92 4.88
N ILE A 216 -2.82 25.16 3.87
CA ILE A 216 -3.71 25.58 2.78
C ILE A 216 -5.11 25.11 3.15
N VAL A 217 -5.98 26.06 3.52
CA VAL A 217 -7.38 25.76 3.84
C VAL A 217 -8.17 25.72 2.54
N SER A 218 -8.68 24.55 2.15
CA SER A 218 -9.52 24.35 0.97
C SER A 218 -10.97 24.14 1.37
N ASN A 219 -11.90 24.85 0.74
CA ASN A 219 -13.33 24.76 1.04
C ASN A 219 -14.20 25.21 -0.15
N ALA A 220 -15.52 25.01 -0.08
CA ALA A 220 -16.46 25.39 -1.13
C ALA A 220 -17.89 25.55 -0.63
N VAL A 221 -18.71 26.25 -1.42
CA VAL A 221 -20.16 26.35 -1.15
C VAL A 221 -20.94 25.09 -1.56
N SER A 222 -20.28 24.13 -2.21
CA SER A 222 -20.92 22.96 -2.83
C SER A 222 -21.70 22.10 -1.86
N LYS A 223 -21.18 21.84 -0.66
CA LYS A 223 -21.77 20.89 0.31
C LYS A 223 -22.60 21.63 1.35
N THR A 224 -22.03 22.66 1.95
CA THR A 224 -22.67 23.51 2.98
C THR A 224 -23.95 24.19 2.50
N PHE A 225 -24.03 24.61 1.24
CA PHE A 225 -25.18 25.36 0.72
C PHE A 225 -25.91 24.65 -0.42
N SER A 226 -25.69 23.34 -0.62
CA SER A 226 -26.26 22.61 -1.76
C SER A 226 -26.06 23.33 -3.11
N MET A 227 -24.82 23.74 -3.37
CA MET A 227 -24.43 24.48 -4.57
C MET A 227 -23.46 23.69 -5.45
N THR A 228 -23.62 22.37 -5.55
CA THR A 228 -22.71 21.48 -6.30
C THR A 228 -22.56 21.88 -7.77
N GLY A 229 -23.67 22.24 -8.43
CA GLY A 229 -23.72 22.67 -9.83
C GLY A 229 -23.19 24.08 -10.12
N TRP A 230 -23.07 24.93 -9.09
CA TRP A 230 -22.59 26.33 -9.26
C TRP A 230 -21.08 26.44 -9.43
N ARG A 231 -20.34 25.39 -9.03
CA ARG A 231 -18.89 25.27 -9.20
C ARG A 231 -18.11 26.43 -8.58
N VAL A 232 -18.28 26.70 -7.28
CA VAL A 232 -17.47 27.71 -6.56
C VAL A 232 -16.78 27.07 -5.36
N GLY A 233 -15.45 27.15 -5.34
CA GLY A 233 -14.59 26.77 -4.23
C GLY A 233 -13.47 27.78 -4.06
N TYR A 234 -12.68 27.65 -3.00
CA TYR A 234 -11.58 28.57 -2.72
C TYR A 234 -10.48 27.90 -1.90
N ILE A 235 -9.29 28.49 -1.93
CA ILE A 235 -8.29 28.28 -0.88
C ILE A 235 -8.04 29.58 -0.09
N ALA A 236 -7.67 29.42 1.18
CA ALA A 236 -7.03 30.45 1.99
C ALA A 236 -5.62 29.98 2.37
N ALA A 237 -4.61 30.75 1.99
CA ALA A 237 -3.20 30.37 2.11
C ALA A 237 -2.27 31.61 2.14
N PRO A 238 -0.97 31.44 2.44
CA PRO A 238 0.02 32.47 2.18
C PRO A 238 -0.08 33.04 0.76
N GLU A 239 0.13 34.35 0.63
CA GLU A 239 -0.05 35.09 -0.63
C GLU A 239 0.75 34.48 -1.79
N TRP A 240 1.99 34.04 -1.55
CA TRP A 240 2.80 33.44 -2.60
C TRP A 240 2.23 32.11 -3.15
N ILE A 241 1.52 31.32 -2.33
CA ILE A 241 0.81 30.10 -2.78
C ILE A 241 -0.43 30.49 -3.59
N VAL A 242 -1.16 31.50 -3.12
CA VAL A 242 -2.33 32.06 -3.82
C VAL A 242 -1.93 32.58 -5.20
N ASP A 243 -0.80 33.29 -5.29
CA ASP A 243 -0.25 33.79 -6.55
C ASP A 243 0.19 32.67 -7.50
N ALA A 244 0.82 31.62 -6.98
CA ALA A 244 1.18 30.44 -7.78
C ALA A 244 -0.07 29.75 -8.34
N CYS A 245 -1.09 29.53 -7.50
CA CYS A 245 -2.38 28.99 -7.93
C CYS A 245 -3.08 29.90 -8.95
N ASN A 246 -3.00 31.22 -8.76
CA ASN A 246 -3.56 32.22 -9.67
C ASN A 246 -2.91 32.14 -11.06
N LYS A 247 -1.59 31.97 -11.14
CA LYS A 247 -0.86 31.77 -12.40
C LYS A 247 -1.33 30.52 -13.13
N ILE A 248 -1.45 29.37 -12.44
CA ILE A 248 -1.97 28.13 -13.01
C ILE A 248 -3.42 28.30 -13.49
N GLN A 249 -4.27 28.92 -12.67
CA GLN A 249 -5.68 29.16 -13.00
C GLN A 249 -5.85 30.04 -14.25
N SER A 250 -4.97 31.03 -14.43
CA SER A 250 -5.01 31.94 -15.58
C SER A 250 -4.81 31.21 -16.92
N GLN A 251 -4.10 30.07 -16.92
CA GLN A 251 -3.80 29.28 -18.11
C GLN A 251 -4.74 28.08 -18.30
N THR A 252 -5.62 27.81 -17.33
CA THR A 252 -6.48 26.61 -17.34
C THR A 252 -7.95 26.93 -17.48
N THR A 253 -8.46 27.94 -16.77
CA THR A 253 -9.90 28.26 -16.78
C THR A 253 -10.23 29.74 -16.87
N SER A 254 -9.30 30.64 -16.57
CA SER A 254 -9.62 32.01 -16.15
C SER A 254 -10.45 32.02 -14.85
N ASN A 255 -11.18 33.11 -14.55
CA ASN A 255 -11.99 33.23 -13.34
C ASN A 255 -13.15 32.23 -13.27
N ALA A 256 -13.58 31.90 -12.04
CA ALA A 256 -14.85 31.21 -11.83
C ALA A 256 -16.04 32.02 -12.37
N SER A 257 -17.15 31.35 -12.71
CA SER A 257 -18.37 32.00 -13.23
C SER A 257 -18.78 33.24 -12.41
N SER A 258 -18.93 34.40 -13.07
CA SER A 258 -19.30 35.67 -12.44
C SER A 258 -20.66 35.58 -11.71
N ILE A 259 -21.61 34.85 -12.29
CA ILE A 259 -22.93 34.59 -11.74
C ILE A 259 -22.81 33.75 -10.47
N SER A 260 -22.02 32.67 -10.52
CA SER A 260 -21.82 31.79 -9.37
C SER A 260 -21.09 32.49 -8.23
N GLN A 261 -20.17 33.40 -8.54
CA GLN A 261 -19.48 34.19 -7.53
C GLN A 261 -20.47 35.08 -6.74
N LYS A 262 -21.44 35.71 -7.41
CA LYS A 262 -22.49 36.50 -6.72
C LYS A 262 -23.43 35.65 -5.88
N ALA A 263 -23.79 34.45 -6.36
CA ALA A 263 -24.56 33.51 -5.56
C ALA A 263 -23.80 33.03 -4.31
N ALA A 264 -22.51 32.72 -4.46
CA ALA A 264 -21.65 32.29 -3.36
C ALA A 264 -21.40 33.39 -2.33
N GLU A 265 -21.25 34.65 -2.77
CA GLU A 265 -21.12 35.82 -1.91
C GLU A 265 -22.33 35.94 -0.97
N ALA A 266 -23.54 35.86 -1.54
CA ALA A 266 -24.78 35.90 -0.78
C ALA A 266 -24.92 34.71 0.19
N ALA A 267 -24.52 33.50 -0.22
CA ALA A 267 -24.56 32.32 0.63
C ALA A 267 -23.61 32.43 1.85
N LEU A 268 -22.38 32.92 1.64
CA LEU A 268 -21.37 33.02 2.70
C LEU A 268 -21.68 34.12 3.73
N LEU A 269 -22.33 35.20 3.29
CA LEU A 269 -22.79 36.31 4.14
C LEU A 269 -24.12 36.04 4.85
N ALA A 270 -24.85 35.01 4.45
CA ALA A 270 -26.12 34.65 5.09
C ALA A 270 -25.91 34.23 6.55
N ASP A 271 -26.99 34.34 7.34
CA ASP A 271 -27.01 33.81 8.70
C ASP A 271 -26.75 32.29 8.66
N PRO A 272 -25.80 31.76 9.49
CA PRO A 272 -25.51 30.33 9.54
C PRO A 272 -26.73 29.44 9.79
N SER A 273 -27.82 29.98 10.35
CA SER A 273 -29.06 29.21 10.54
C SER A 273 -29.67 28.68 9.23
N ILE A 274 -29.30 29.25 8.07
CA ILE A 274 -29.82 28.86 6.75
C ILE A 274 -29.56 27.38 6.40
N ILE A 275 -28.57 26.74 7.04
CA ILE A 275 -28.23 25.33 6.82
C ILE A 275 -28.78 24.39 7.90
N ASN A 276 -29.44 24.92 8.95
CA ASN A 276 -29.85 24.12 10.12
C ASN A 276 -30.86 23.03 9.77
N GLU A 277 -31.79 23.30 8.85
CA GLU A 277 -32.75 22.30 8.36
C GLU A 277 -32.02 21.13 7.70
N MET A 278 -31.09 21.44 6.78
CA MET A 278 -30.29 20.43 6.09
C MET A 278 -29.42 19.63 7.07
N LYS A 279 -28.77 20.28 8.04
CA LYS A 279 -27.99 19.61 9.08
C LYS A 279 -28.85 18.64 9.90
N ARG A 280 -30.04 19.07 10.32
CA ARG A 280 -30.97 18.24 11.08
C ARG A 280 -31.41 17.02 10.26
N ALA A 281 -31.80 17.22 9.02
CA ALA A 281 -32.21 16.14 8.13
C ALA A 281 -31.09 15.13 7.88
N PHE A 282 -29.85 15.59 7.64
CA PHE A 282 -28.73 14.67 7.49
C PHE A 282 -28.41 13.91 8.78
N LYS A 283 -28.53 14.54 9.95
CA LYS A 283 -28.38 13.84 11.24
C LYS A 283 -29.42 12.72 11.39
N GLU A 284 -30.69 13.02 11.13
CA GLU A 284 -31.77 12.03 11.22
C GLU A 284 -31.55 10.86 10.25
N ARG A 285 -31.16 11.16 9.00
CA ARG A 285 -30.82 10.15 7.98
C ARG A 285 -29.60 9.32 8.36
N ARG A 286 -28.57 9.95 8.92
CA ARG A 286 -27.36 9.29 9.44
C ARG A 286 -27.72 8.30 10.55
N ASP A 287 -28.48 8.75 11.55
CA ASP A 287 -28.85 7.93 12.71
C ASP A 287 -29.70 6.72 12.28
N PHE A 288 -30.64 6.93 11.36
CA PHE A 288 -31.42 5.86 10.74
C PHE A 288 -30.51 4.88 9.98
N MET A 289 -29.68 5.37 9.05
CA MET A 289 -28.80 4.51 8.25
C MET A 289 -27.83 3.70 9.11
N PHE A 290 -27.19 4.32 10.10
CA PHE A 290 -26.30 3.62 11.03
C PHE A 290 -27.03 2.52 11.80
N THR A 291 -28.22 2.82 12.32
CA THR A 291 -29.00 1.89 13.13
C THR A 291 -29.53 0.71 12.29
N GLU A 292 -30.10 0.98 11.11
CA GLU A 292 -30.63 -0.09 10.25
C GLU A 292 -29.51 -0.92 9.62
N LEU A 293 -28.41 -0.30 9.19
CA LEU A 293 -27.30 -1.01 8.57
C LEU A 293 -26.62 -1.97 9.54
N ASN A 294 -26.39 -1.56 10.79
CA ASN A 294 -25.79 -2.42 11.82
C ASN A 294 -26.73 -3.52 12.35
N LYS A 295 -28.04 -3.50 12.00
CA LYS A 295 -28.93 -4.65 12.23
C LYS A 295 -28.74 -5.75 11.18
N ILE A 296 -28.16 -5.44 10.01
CA ILE A 296 -27.99 -6.38 8.91
C ILE A 296 -26.72 -7.19 9.15
N SER A 297 -26.87 -8.52 9.32
CA SER A 297 -25.73 -9.42 9.48
C SER A 297 -24.76 -9.29 8.30
N GLY A 298 -23.49 -9.09 8.63
CA GLY A 298 -22.42 -8.92 7.64
C GLY A 298 -21.98 -7.49 7.40
N PHE A 299 -22.72 -6.50 7.90
CA PHE A 299 -22.33 -5.09 7.88
C PHE A 299 -21.88 -4.64 9.27
N ASN A 300 -20.80 -3.87 9.32
CA ASN A 300 -20.34 -3.19 10.53
C ASN A 300 -19.93 -1.76 10.18
N ALA A 301 -20.62 -0.76 10.71
CA ALA A 301 -20.35 0.65 10.45
C ALA A 301 -20.11 1.43 11.75
N LEU A 302 -19.22 2.42 11.70
CA LEU A 302 -19.13 3.46 12.72
C LEU A 302 -20.19 4.53 12.50
N LEU A 303 -20.62 5.17 13.59
CA LEU A 303 -21.47 6.35 13.50
C LEU A 303 -20.62 7.54 13.04
N PRO A 304 -20.89 8.15 11.87
CA PRO A 304 -20.08 9.25 11.36
C PRO A 304 -20.28 10.54 12.16
N ASP A 305 -19.20 11.25 12.49
CA ASP A 305 -19.27 12.53 13.23
C ASP A 305 -19.60 13.73 12.33
N GLY A 306 -19.36 13.61 11.03
CA GLY A 306 -19.68 14.64 10.05
C GLY A 306 -19.87 14.14 8.62
N ALA A 307 -19.88 15.07 7.66
CA ALA A 307 -20.23 14.84 6.26
C ALA A 307 -21.62 14.19 6.10
N PHE A 308 -21.87 13.44 5.02
CA PHE A 308 -23.14 12.73 4.83
C PHE A 308 -22.90 11.33 4.23
N TYR A 309 -21.75 10.75 4.56
CA TYR A 309 -21.34 9.41 4.14
C TYR A 309 -21.37 8.44 5.31
N ILE A 310 -21.60 7.17 5.03
CA ILE A 310 -21.37 6.06 5.96
C ILE A 310 -20.51 5.03 5.24
N PHE A 311 -19.47 4.54 5.92
CA PHE A 311 -18.48 3.63 5.34
C PHE A 311 -18.49 2.29 6.09
N PRO A 312 -19.47 1.41 5.81
CA PRO A 312 -19.55 0.11 6.44
C PRO A 312 -18.42 -0.82 5.98
N SER A 313 -17.86 -1.56 6.93
CA SER A 313 -17.17 -2.80 6.64
C SER A 313 -18.17 -3.85 6.16
N VAL A 314 -17.78 -4.57 5.11
CA VAL A 314 -18.49 -5.72 4.55
C VAL A 314 -17.66 -7.00 4.65
N ALA A 315 -16.60 -6.99 5.48
CA ALA A 315 -15.66 -8.10 5.62
C ALA A 315 -16.38 -9.43 5.93
N ASP A 316 -17.42 -9.39 6.76
CA ASP A 316 -18.22 -10.54 7.15
C ASP A 316 -19.12 -11.08 6.02
N LEU A 317 -19.29 -10.35 4.91
CA LEU A 317 -19.96 -10.83 3.70
C LEU A 317 -19.00 -11.52 2.73
N ILE A 318 -17.70 -11.25 2.85
CA ILE A 318 -16.69 -11.79 1.96
C ILE A 318 -16.57 -13.31 2.16
N GLY A 319 -16.49 -14.05 1.06
CA GLY A 319 -16.47 -15.51 1.03
C GLY A 319 -17.86 -16.17 1.03
N LYS A 320 -18.95 -15.41 1.28
CA LYS A 320 -20.32 -15.95 1.26
C LYS A 320 -20.91 -15.99 -0.14
N THR A 321 -21.82 -16.94 -0.37
CA THR A 321 -22.68 -16.97 -1.57
C THR A 321 -24.10 -16.58 -1.15
N ILE A 322 -24.61 -15.48 -1.70
CA ILE A 322 -25.96 -14.96 -1.39
C ILE A 322 -26.74 -14.85 -2.70
N SER A 323 -27.93 -15.47 -2.75
CA SER A 323 -28.81 -15.49 -3.93
C SER A 323 -28.10 -15.92 -5.24
N GLY A 324 -27.18 -16.89 -5.13
CA GLY A 324 -26.39 -17.41 -6.25
C GLY A 324 -25.18 -16.54 -6.64
N CYS A 325 -24.97 -15.39 -5.99
CA CYS A 325 -23.81 -14.53 -6.20
C CYS A 325 -22.75 -14.83 -5.14
N LYS A 326 -21.55 -15.23 -5.56
CA LYS A 326 -20.40 -15.35 -4.67
C LYS A 326 -19.82 -13.96 -4.41
N LEU A 327 -19.74 -13.55 -3.15
CA LEU A 327 -19.22 -12.24 -2.74
C LEU A 327 -17.76 -12.42 -2.34
N SER A 328 -16.83 -11.93 -3.15
CA SER A 328 -15.40 -12.11 -2.91
C SER A 328 -14.65 -10.80 -2.63
N SER A 329 -15.26 -9.64 -2.90
CA SER A 329 -14.73 -8.30 -2.58
C SER A 329 -15.82 -7.29 -2.26
N SER A 330 -15.40 -6.07 -1.87
CA SER A 330 -16.32 -4.93 -1.74
C SER A 330 -16.96 -4.55 -3.07
N MET A 331 -16.27 -4.78 -4.19
CA MET A 331 -16.83 -4.62 -5.54
C MET A 331 -17.96 -5.62 -5.81
N ASP A 332 -17.77 -6.90 -5.47
CA ASP A 332 -18.81 -7.91 -5.63
C ASP A 332 -20.04 -7.63 -4.76
N VAL A 333 -19.83 -7.12 -3.54
CA VAL A 333 -20.93 -6.66 -2.68
C VAL A 333 -21.67 -5.49 -3.34
N GLY A 334 -20.95 -4.51 -3.90
CA GLY A 334 -21.54 -3.39 -4.62
C GLY A 334 -22.34 -3.83 -5.86
N ASP A 335 -21.80 -4.75 -6.66
CA ASP A 335 -22.49 -5.34 -7.82
C ASP A 335 -23.71 -6.17 -7.40
N PHE A 336 -23.60 -6.96 -6.32
CA PHE A 336 -24.71 -7.72 -5.76
C PHE A 336 -25.85 -6.81 -5.30
N LEU A 337 -25.54 -5.74 -4.55
CA LEU A 337 -26.52 -4.76 -4.12
C LEU A 337 -27.20 -4.07 -5.31
N LEU A 338 -26.46 -3.79 -6.38
CA LEU A 338 -27.03 -3.18 -7.58
C LEU A 338 -27.90 -4.16 -8.36
N GLU A 339 -27.43 -5.37 -8.61
CA GLU A 339 -28.13 -6.34 -9.48
C GLU A 339 -29.32 -7.00 -8.80
N LYS A 340 -29.19 -7.34 -7.51
CA LYS A 340 -30.22 -8.04 -6.74
C LYS A 340 -31.06 -7.09 -5.90
N GLY A 341 -30.43 -6.08 -5.31
CA GLY A 341 -31.09 -5.09 -4.46
C GLY A 341 -31.55 -3.83 -5.19
N LEU A 342 -31.11 -3.61 -6.44
CA LEU A 342 -31.33 -2.35 -7.16
C LEU A 342 -30.78 -1.12 -6.41
N ILE A 343 -29.70 -1.29 -5.64
CA ILE A 343 -29.05 -0.24 -4.85
C ILE A 343 -27.63 -0.01 -5.39
N ALA A 344 -27.35 1.19 -5.91
CA ALA A 344 -26.02 1.56 -6.36
C ALA A 344 -25.21 2.20 -5.21
N THR A 345 -24.10 1.57 -4.83
CA THR A 345 -23.11 2.07 -3.86
C THR A 345 -21.74 2.25 -4.53
N VAL A 346 -20.73 2.71 -3.78
CA VAL A 346 -19.34 2.76 -4.26
C VAL A 346 -18.49 1.80 -3.40
N PRO A 347 -17.73 0.87 -3.99
CA PRO A 347 -16.95 -0.12 -3.25
C PRO A 347 -15.77 0.52 -2.52
N GLY A 348 -15.41 -0.04 -1.36
CA GLY A 348 -14.34 0.46 -0.49
C GLY A 348 -12.97 0.50 -1.18
N GLU A 349 -12.69 -0.47 -2.06
CA GLU A 349 -11.46 -0.52 -2.86
C GLU A 349 -11.19 0.77 -3.64
N ALA A 350 -12.23 1.43 -4.16
CA ALA A 350 -12.08 2.68 -4.92
C ALA A 350 -11.47 3.81 -4.06
N PHE A 351 -11.58 3.72 -2.75
CA PHE A 351 -11.10 4.70 -1.78
C PHE A 351 -9.76 4.29 -1.14
N GLY A 352 -9.05 3.29 -1.71
CA GLY A 352 -7.75 2.83 -1.21
C GLY A 352 -7.83 1.81 -0.08
N ALA A 353 -8.98 1.14 0.10
CA ALA A 353 -9.20 0.13 1.14
C ALA A 353 -9.23 -1.31 0.55
N ALA A 354 -8.22 -1.68 -0.23
CA ALA A 354 -8.06 -3.05 -0.73
C ALA A 354 -7.28 -3.91 0.28
N ASP A 355 -7.75 -5.15 0.53
CA ASP A 355 -7.14 -6.05 1.50
C ASP A 355 -5.92 -6.79 0.91
N LEU A 356 -4.73 -6.35 1.31
CA LEU A 356 -3.47 -7.02 1.00
C LEU A 356 -3.22 -8.17 1.98
N TYR A 357 -2.78 -9.32 1.45
CA TYR A 357 -2.26 -10.43 2.24
C TYR A 357 -0.82 -10.72 1.87
N VAL A 358 0.03 -10.95 2.85
CA VAL A 358 1.43 -11.33 2.65
C VAL A 358 1.66 -12.73 3.15
N VAL A 359 2.33 -13.55 2.34
CA VAL A 359 2.78 -14.89 2.69
C VAL A 359 4.29 -14.86 2.79
N ILE A 360 4.81 -15.24 3.95
CA ILE A 360 6.24 -15.40 4.17
C ILE A 360 6.56 -16.89 4.22
N MET A 361 7.40 -17.34 3.28
CA MET A 361 7.86 -18.73 3.20
C MET A 361 9.06 -18.93 4.12
N ALA A 362 8.88 -19.70 5.18
CA ALA A 362 9.84 -19.89 6.27
C ALA A 362 10.06 -21.38 6.63
N GLY A 363 9.86 -22.29 5.67
CA GLY A 363 10.05 -23.74 5.83
C GLY A 363 11.44 -24.28 5.46
N GLY A 364 12.35 -23.42 4.98
CA GLY A 364 13.69 -23.82 4.53
C GLY A 364 14.59 -24.35 5.65
N SER A 365 15.45 -25.33 5.32
CA SER A 365 16.37 -25.98 6.28
C SER A 365 17.74 -25.30 6.39
N GLY A 366 18.12 -24.44 5.43
CA GLY A 366 19.32 -23.59 5.52
C GLY A 366 20.67 -24.32 5.60
N THR A 367 20.77 -25.59 5.15
CA THR A 367 21.93 -26.47 5.38
C THR A 367 23.28 -25.95 4.88
N ARG A 368 23.31 -25.01 3.93
CA ARG A 368 24.55 -24.41 3.40
C ARG A 368 25.22 -23.44 4.38
N LEU A 369 24.51 -23.04 5.44
CA LEU A 369 25.00 -22.16 6.49
C LEU A 369 25.32 -22.92 7.79
N TRP A 370 25.60 -24.23 7.70
CA TRP A 370 26.27 -24.94 8.79
C TRP A 370 27.63 -24.28 9.06
N PRO A 371 28.10 -24.15 10.31
CA PRO A 371 27.55 -24.72 11.56
C PRO A 371 26.47 -23.89 12.27
N MET A 372 26.15 -22.69 11.79
CA MET A 372 25.17 -21.82 12.46
C MET A 372 23.74 -22.26 12.20
N SER A 373 23.37 -22.52 10.95
CA SER A 373 22.05 -23.04 10.60
C SER A 373 21.99 -24.56 10.80
N ARG A 374 21.12 -25.00 11.70
CA ARG A 374 20.88 -26.41 12.04
C ARG A 374 19.40 -26.76 11.98
N ARG A 375 19.05 -28.04 12.12
CA ARG A 375 17.65 -28.50 12.12
C ARG A 375 16.80 -27.80 13.17
N GLU A 376 17.32 -27.68 14.40
CA GLU A 376 16.61 -27.07 15.53
C GLU A 376 16.53 -25.54 15.43
N TYR A 377 17.46 -24.92 14.70
CA TYR A 377 17.50 -23.47 14.54
C TYR A 377 17.89 -23.10 13.10
N PRO A 378 16.91 -23.11 12.17
CA PRO A 378 17.14 -22.83 10.77
C PRO A 378 17.53 -21.37 10.49
N LYS A 379 18.20 -21.13 9.35
CA LYS A 379 18.76 -19.83 8.95
C LYS A 379 17.83 -18.62 9.10
N GLN A 380 16.54 -18.76 8.80
CA GLN A 380 15.59 -17.64 8.85
C GLN A 380 15.39 -17.07 10.27
N PHE A 381 15.72 -17.87 11.29
CA PHE A 381 15.62 -17.50 12.71
C PHE A 381 16.96 -17.05 13.31
N ILE A 382 18.03 -16.97 12.50
CA ILE A 382 19.37 -16.58 12.95
C ILE A 382 19.64 -15.12 12.61
N ASP A 383 20.22 -14.40 13.57
CA ASP A 383 20.80 -13.09 13.33
C ASP A 383 22.28 -13.23 12.93
N PHE A 384 22.56 -13.12 11.64
CA PHE A 384 23.92 -13.23 11.11
C PHE A 384 24.71 -11.91 11.19
N LEU A 385 24.02 -10.77 11.27
CA LEU A 385 24.63 -9.44 11.07
C LEU A 385 24.50 -8.53 12.31
N GLY A 386 23.85 -8.99 13.37
CA GLY A 386 23.57 -8.21 14.58
C GLY A 386 22.43 -7.21 14.43
N THR A 387 21.56 -7.39 13.43
CA THR A 387 20.48 -6.44 13.08
C THR A 387 19.08 -7.07 13.22
N GLY A 388 18.97 -8.18 13.94
CA GLY A 388 17.75 -9.00 14.03
C GLY A 388 17.76 -10.16 13.04
N THR A 389 16.87 -11.13 13.25
CA THR A 389 16.82 -12.34 12.43
C THR A 389 16.24 -12.07 11.04
N LEU A 390 16.55 -12.91 10.05
CA LEU A 390 16.08 -12.69 8.67
C LEU A 390 14.53 -12.63 8.58
N ILE A 391 13.82 -13.45 9.36
CA ILE A 391 12.36 -13.43 9.40
C ILE A 391 11.82 -12.15 10.05
N GLN A 392 12.45 -11.66 11.13
CA GLN A 392 12.08 -10.39 11.77
C GLN A 392 12.28 -9.22 10.81
N GLN A 393 13.42 -9.19 10.11
CA GLN A 393 13.69 -8.18 9.09
C GLN A 393 12.67 -8.26 7.96
N THR A 394 12.27 -9.45 7.52
CA THR A 394 11.25 -9.62 6.47
C THR A 394 9.90 -9.05 6.88
N VAL A 395 9.47 -9.28 8.12
CA VAL A 395 8.20 -8.73 8.63
C VAL A 395 8.28 -7.22 8.87
N GLN A 396 9.37 -6.72 9.45
CA GLN A 396 9.57 -5.29 9.68
C GLN A 396 9.53 -4.47 8.39
N ARG A 397 10.04 -5.02 7.28
CA ARG A 397 9.97 -4.38 5.96
C ARG A 397 8.54 -4.22 5.43
N LEU A 398 7.56 -4.87 6.04
CA LEU A 398 6.13 -4.78 5.71
C LEU A 398 5.37 -3.75 6.53
N ASP A 399 6.01 -3.14 7.53
CA ASP A 399 5.42 -2.05 8.32
C ASP A 399 4.86 -0.98 7.37
N SER A 400 3.65 -0.49 7.66
CA SER A 400 2.88 0.48 6.84
C SER A 400 2.31 -0.04 5.51
N LEU A 401 2.67 -1.24 5.05
CA LEU A 401 2.07 -1.86 3.86
C LEU A 401 0.87 -2.72 4.20
N VAL A 402 1.00 -3.57 5.21
CA VAL A 402 -0.02 -4.57 5.59
C VAL A 402 -0.12 -4.67 7.10
N SER A 403 -1.32 -4.99 7.60
CA SER A 403 -1.50 -5.32 9.01
C SER A 403 -0.92 -6.71 9.32
N ASN A 404 -0.35 -6.89 10.52
CA ASN A 404 0.13 -8.19 11.00
C ASN A 404 -0.94 -9.29 10.93
N LYS A 405 -2.23 -8.91 11.02
CA LYS A 405 -3.38 -9.84 10.89
C LYS A 405 -3.49 -10.47 9.49
N ASN A 406 -2.90 -9.86 8.47
CA ASN A 406 -2.91 -10.33 7.09
C ASN A 406 -1.55 -10.90 6.65
N ILE A 407 -0.61 -11.08 7.58
CA ILE A 407 0.66 -11.78 7.34
C ILE A 407 0.47 -13.24 7.71
N LEU A 408 0.68 -14.13 6.76
CA LEU A 408 0.68 -15.58 6.91
C LEU A 408 2.12 -16.10 6.86
N ILE A 409 2.57 -16.84 7.86
CA ILE A 409 3.89 -17.46 7.89
C ILE A 409 3.72 -18.94 7.62
N VAL A 410 4.31 -19.45 6.55
CA VAL A 410 4.28 -20.89 6.22
C VAL A 410 5.62 -21.50 6.63
N THR A 411 5.61 -22.41 7.59
CA THR A 411 6.83 -22.97 8.20
C THR A 411 6.66 -24.45 8.54
N ASN A 412 7.66 -25.06 9.18
CA ASN A 412 7.62 -26.46 9.64
C ASN A 412 7.36 -26.55 11.15
N ASP A 413 7.24 -27.75 11.70
CA ASP A 413 6.91 -27.98 13.12
C ASP A 413 7.85 -27.22 14.09
N ILE A 414 9.16 -27.21 13.81
CA ILE A 414 10.16 -26.52 14.63
C ILE A 414 9.98 -25.00 14.50
N GLY A 415 9.78 -24.53 13.27
CA GLY A 415 9.58 -23.13 12.97
C GLY A 415 8.31 -22.55 13.61
N GLU A 416 7.27 -23.35 13.87
CA GLU A 416 6.05 -22.88 14.54
C GLU A 416 6.37 -22.25 15.91
N GLN A 417 7.19 -22.91 16.70
CA GLN A 417 7.60 -22.40 18.01
C GLN A 417 8.49 -21.16 17.87
N LEU A 418 9.47 -21.19 16.97
CA LEU A 418 10.40 -20.08 16.75
C LEU A 418 9.69 -18.82 16.22
N VAL A 419 8.67 -18.97 15.37
CA VAL A 419 7.83 -17.86 14.91
C VAL A 419 7.07 -17.25 16.08
N LYS A 420 6.47 -18.06 16.96
CA LYS A 420 5.78 -17.55 18.16
C LYS A 420 6.70 -16.75 19.07
N GLU A 421 7.94 -17.20 19.22
CA GLU A 421 8.95 -16.53 20.05
C GLU A 421 9.46 -15.22 19.40
N GLN A 422 9.77 -15.23 18.11
CA GLN A 422 10.40 -14.08 17.43
C GLN A 422 9.42 -13.07 16.84
N LEU A 423 8.18 -13.48 16.57
CA LEU A 423 7.10 -12.69 15.94
C LEU A 423 5.79 -12.78 16.74
N PRO A 424 5.78 -12.44 18.05
CA PRO A 424 4.60 -12.62 18.93
C PRO A 424 3.38 -11.76 18.52
N PHE A 425 3.57 -10.82 17.61
CA PHE A 425 2.54 -9.91 17.10
C PHE A 425 1.84 -10.44 15.83
N VAL A 426 2.33 -11.54 15.23
CA VAL A 426 1.61 -12.25 14.16
C VAL A 426 0.61 -13.21 14.83
N PRO A 427 -0.68 -13.20 14.46
CA PRO A 427 -1.66 -14.10 15.07
C PRO A 427 -1.27 -15.57 14.92
N GLN A 428 -1.52 -16.38 15.95
CA GLN A 428 -1.12 -17.78 15.94
C GLN A 428 -1.80 -18.58 14.81
N GLU A 429 -3.07 -18.25 14.51
CA GLU A 429 -3.83 -18.82 13.39
C GLU A 429 -3.26 -18.47 12.01
N ASN A 430 -2.27 -17.58 11.94
CA ASN A 430 -1.55 -17.22 10.72
C ASN A 430 -0.21 -17.95 10.58
N VAL A 431 0.20 -18.73 11.58
CA VAL A 431 1.37 -19.59 11.50
C VAL A 431 0.92 -20.95 10.99
N VAL A 432 1.18 -21.21 9.71
CA VAL A 432 0.73 -22.40 8.99
C VAL A 432 1.88 -23.40 8.95
N VAL A 433 1.65 -24.57 9.56
CA VAL A 433 2.64 -25.64 9.58
C VAL A 433 2.44 -26.56 8.38
N GLU A 434 3.45 -26.63 7.51
CA GLU A 434 3.53 -27.64 6.48
C GLU A 434 3.89 -28.99 7.08
N PRO A 435 3.10 -30.05 6.84
CA PRO A 435 3.42 -31.38 7.36
C PRO A 435 4.78 -31.92 6.90
N THR A 436 5.23 -31.51 5.71
CA THR A 436 6.54 -31.83 5.18
C THR A 436 6.94 -30.76 4.18
N ALA A 437 8.19 -30.28 4.22
CA ALA A 437 8.65 -29.29 3.25
C ALA A 437 8.68 -29.87 1.82
N LYS A 438 7.94 -29.24 0.90
CA LYS A 438 7.79 -29.70 -0.51
C LYS A 438 8.08 -28.61 -1.54
N ASN A 439 8.97 -27.68 -1.18
CA ASN A 439 9.39 -26.54 -2.01
C ASN A 439 8.26 -25.51 -2.23
N THR A 440 8.50 -24.46 -3.03
CA THR A 440 7.65 -23.25 -3.03
C THR A 440 6.27 -23.44 -3.66
N ALA A 441 6.07 -24.34 -4.64
CA ALA A 441 4.75 -24.48 -5.27
C ALA A 441 3.68 -25.05 -4.31
N PRO A 442 3.90 -26.20 -3.61
CA PRO A 442 2.94 -26.68 -2.61
C PRO A 442 2.72 -25.71 -1.44
N CYS A 443 3.77 -24.99 -1.03
CA CYS A 443 3.70 -23.94 0.00
C CYS A 443 2.77 -22.81 -0.40
N ILE A 444 2.98 -22.25 -1.60
CA ILE A 444 2.16 -21.17 -2.14
C ILE A 444 0.74 -21.67 -2.40
N ALA A 445 0.56 -22.91 -2.87
CA ALA A 445 -0.74 -23.53 -3.08
C ALA A 445 -1.55 -23.64 -1.77
N LEU A 446 -0.93 -24.10 -0.68
CA LEU A 446 -1.54 -24.16 0.64
C LEU A 446 -1.92 -22.75 1.14
N ALA A 447 -0.99 -21.80 1.07
CA ALA A 447 -1.23 -20.42 1.48
C ALA A 447 -2.34 -19.76 0.65
N ALA A 448 -2.35 -20.01 -0.66
CA ALA A 448 -3.38 -19.52 -1.56
C ALA A 448 -4.75 -20.11 -1.23
N ALA A 449 -4.83 -21.40 -0.86
CA ALA A 449 -6.08 -22.02 -0.41
C ALA A 449 -6.61 -21.37 0.87
N ILE A 450 -5.74 -21.09 1.84
CA ILE A 450 -6.09 -20.40 3.10
C ILE A 450 -6.55 -18.97 2.81
N ILE A 451 -5.76 -18.19 2.07
CA ILE A 451 -6.08 -16.80 1.74
C ILE A 451 -7.36 -16.73 0.91
N LYS A 452 -7.53 -17.57 -0.11
CA LYS A 452 -8.76 -17.56 -0.93
C LYS A 452 -10.01 -17.88 -0.11
N LYS A 453 -9.89 -18.71 0.92
CA LYS A 453 -10.98 -19.02 1.84
C LYS A 453 -11.32 -17.86 2.75
N ARG A 454 -10.32 -17.07 3.15
CA ARG A 454 -10.48 -15.85 3.96
C ARG A 454 -10.99 -14.67 3.15
N ASN A 455 -10.38 -14.42 1.99
CA ASN A 455 -10.70 -13.36 1.05
C ASN A 455 -10.43 -13.82 -0.40
N PRO A 456 -11.47 -14.12 -1.20
CA PRO A 456 -11.30 -14.65 -2.54
C PRO A 456 -10.91 -13.60 -3.60
N ASN A 457 -10.83 -12.31 -3.26
CA ASN A 457 -10.31 -11.23 -4.12
C ASN A 457 -9.07 -10.55 -3.53
N ALA A 458 -8.37 -11.22 -2.62
CA ALA A 458 -7.11 -10.74 -2.08
C ALA A 458 -6.06 -10.55 -3.18
N ILE A 459 -5.27 -9.48 -3.04
CA ILE A 459 -3.93 -9.44 -3.64
C ILE A 459 -2.98 -10.11 -2.66
N MET A 460 -2.34 -11.18 -3.13
CA MET A 460 -1.39 -11.98 -2.37
C MET A 460 0.03 -11.57 -2.78
N ILE A 461 0.83 -11.20 -1.79
CA ILE A 461 2.27 -10.97 -1.91
C ILE A 461 2.98 -12.19 -1.32
N VAL A 462 3.94 -12.76 -2.02
CA VAL A 462 4.74 -13.90 -1.56
C VAL A 462 6.19 -13.47 -1.41
N LEU A 463 6.74 -13.64 -0.20
CA LEU A 463 8.10 -13.26 0.14
C LEU A 463 8.85 -14.45 0.75
N PRO A 464 10.08 -14.71 0.31
CA PRO A 464 11.02 -15.54 1.06
C PRO A 464 11.44 -14.85 2.37
N SER A 465 11.65 -15.65 3.41
CA SER A 465 12.04 -15.17 4.75
C SER A 465 13.53 -14.86 4.91
N ASP A 466 14.33 -15.16 3.89
CA ASP A 466 15.80 -15.23 3.92
C ASP A 466 16.49 -14.21 2.99
N HIS A 467 15.75 -13.21 2.53
CA HIS A 467 16.32 -12.10 1.77
C HIS A 467 16.89 -11.00 2.66
N ILE A 468 18.05 -10.49 2.26
CA ILE A 468 18.65 -9.29 2.82
C ILE A 468 18.38 -8.12 1.89
N ILE A 469 17.64 -7.13 2.38
CA ILE A 469 17.26 -5.91 1.65
C ILE A 469 17.48 -4.71 2.57
N THR A 470 18.30 -3.74 2.14
CA THR A 470 18.70 -2.59 2.96
C THR A 470 17.88 -1.33 2.66
N ASP A 471 17.46 -1.12 1.41
CA ASP A 471 16.61 0.02 1.01
C ASP A 471 15.13 -0.36 1.12
N VAL A 472 14.59 -0.26 2.33
CA VAL A 472 13.22 -0.64 2.65
C VAL A 472 12.20 0.24 1.93
N HIS A 473 12.47 1.55 1.79
CA HIS A 473 11.53 2.47 1.14
C HIS A 473 11.35 2.13 -0.33
N VAL A 474 12.46 1.95 -1.06
CA VAL A 474 12.40 1.56 -2.48
C VAL A 474 11.78 0.18 -2.63
N PHE A 475 12.10 -0.77 -1.75
CA PHE A 475 11.44 -2.08 -1.73
C PHE A 475 9.93 -1.99 -1.57
N GLN A 476 9.43 -1.17 -0.62
CA GLN A 476 8.01 -0.99 -0.42
C GLN A 476 7.33 -0.28 -1.61
N GLN A 477 7.99 0.69 -2.24
CA GLN A 477 7.51 1.32 -3.48
C GLN A 477 7.39 0.29 -4.61
N THR A 478 8.41 -0.55 -4.80
CA THR A 478 8.38 -1.66 -5.78
C THR A 478 7.22 -2.62 -5.49
N LEU A 479 6.95 -2.97 -4.22
CA LEU A 479 5.80 -3.79 -3.86
C LEU A 479 4.46 -3.11 -4.17
N ARG A 480 4.30 -1.82 -3.86
CA ARG A 480 3.07 -1.06 -4.19
C ARG A 480 2.83 -1.03 -5.70
N ALA A 481 3.88 -0.86 -6.50
CA ALA A 481 3.78 -0.93 -7.95
C ALA A 481 3.37 -2.32 -8.44
N ALA A 482 3.97 -3.38 -7.87
CA ALA A 482 3.62 -4.76 -8.21
C ALA A 482 2.17 -5.11 -7.84
N VAL A 483 1.69 -4.64 -6.69
CA VAL A 483 0.29 -4.75 -6.26
C VAL A 483 -0.63 -4.05 -7.26
N PHE A 484 -0.30 -2.83 -7.66
CA PHE A 484 -1.08 -2.08 -8.65
C PHE A 484 -1.14 -2.81 -9.99
N VAL A 485 -0.01 -3.31 -10.50
CA VAL A 485 0.04 -4.09 -11.75
C VAL A 485 -0.79 -5.36 -11.63
N ALA A 486 -0.66 -6.10 -10.53
CA ALA A 486 -1.42 -7.33 -10.30
C ALA A 486 -2.93 -7.06 -10.28
N PHE A 487 -3.34 -5.96 -9.67
CA PHE A 487 -4.74 -5.53 -9.59
C PHE A 487 -5.29 -5.10 -10.96
N GLU A 488 -4.60 -4.20 -11.67
CA GLU A 488 -5.07 -3.66 -12.95
C GLU A 488 -5.12 -4.73 -14.06
N THR A 489 -4.17 -5.66 -14.06
CA THR A 489 -4.00 -6.61 -15.15
C THR A 489 -4.51 -8.01 -14.85
N MET A 490 -4.82 -8.32 -13.60
CA MET A 490 -5.15 -9.69 -13.15
C MET A 490 -4.10 -10.73 -13.57
N SER A 491 -2.83 -10.34 -13.60
CA SER A 491 -1.67 -11.14 -14.06
C SER A 491 -0.78 -11.56 -12.89
N LEU A 492 0.15 -12.49 -13.16
CA LEU A 492 1.24 -12.75 -12.22
C LEU A 492 2.28 -11.63 -12.31
N VAL A 493 2.80 -11.20 -11.17
CA VAL A 493 3.85 -10.20 -11.10
C VAL A 493 5.02 -10.75 -10.30
N THR A 494 6.23 -10.52 -10.80
CA THR A 494 7.49 -10.86 -10.11
C THR A 494 8.38 -9.62 -9.99
N ILE A 495 9.31 -9.63 -9.04
CA ILE A 495 10.28 -8.55 -8.87
C ILE A 495 11.62 -8.99 -9.45
N GLY A 496 12.10 -8.26 -10.46
CA GLY A 496 13.39 -8.49 -11.10
C GLY A 496 14.46 -7.57 -10.53
N VAL A 497 15.54 -8.13 -9.98
CA VAL A 497 16.65 -7.35 -9.41
C VAL A 497 17.74 -7.16 -10.47
N ILE A 498 18.32 -5.96 -10.55
CA ILE A 498 19.39 -5.67 -11.51
C ILE A 498 20.64 -6.51 -11.16
N PRO A 499 21.14 -7.37 -12.08
CA PRO A 499 22.32 -8.17 -11.83
C PRO A 499 23.56 -7.28 -11.74
N THR A 500 24.36 -7.49 -10.69
CA THR A 500 25.65 -6.79 -10.52
C THR A 500 26.85 -7.66 -10.90
N ARG A 501 26.62 -8.97 -11.09
CA ARG A 501 27.64 -9.97 -11.41
C ARG A 501 26.99 -11.22 -12.02
N PRO A 502 27.74 -12.06 -12.76
CA PRO A 502 27.25 -13.39 -13.14
C PRO A 502 27.05 -14.22 -11.88
N GLU A 503 25.86 -14.78 -11.72
CA GLU A 503 25.51 -15.65 -10.60
C GLU A 503 24.81 -16.90 -11.14
N THR A 504 25.34 -18.08 -10.81
CA THR A 504 24.81 -19.37 -11.25
C THR A 504 23.83 -19.95 -10.23
N GLY A 505 23.79 -19.39 -9.02
CA GLY A 505 22.85 -19.78 -7.96
C GLY A 505 21.44 -19.20 -8.11
N TYR A 506 21.27 -18.16 -8.94
CA TYR A 506 20.00 -17.45 -9.12
C TYR A 506 19.32 -17.79 -10.44
N GLY A 507 18.00 -17.65 -10.48
CA GLY A 507 17.24 -17.58 -11.73
C GLY A 507 17.38 -16.21 -12.39
N TYR A 508 17.11 -16.12 -13.69
CA TYR A 508 17.06 -14.88 -14.46
C TYR A 508 15.72 -14.73 -15.17
N ILE A 509 15.33 -13.47 -15.38
CA ILE A 509 14.10 -13.05 -16.04
C ILE A 509 14.49 -12.17 -17.23
N GLN A 510 14.09 -12.54 -18.44
CA GLN A 510 14.29 -11.70 -19.62
C GLN A 510 13.09 -10.76 -19.80
N LYS A 511 13.34 -9.45 -19.93
CA LYS A 511 12.29 -8.49 -20.31
C LYS A 511 11.93 -8.64 -21.80
N LYS A 512 10.68 -8.33 -22.15
CA LYS A 512 10.25 -8.24 -23.57
C LYS A 512 10.69 -6.90 -24.18
N ASN A 513 11.25 -6.93 -25.39
CA ASN A 513 11.79 -5.72 -26.07
C ASN A 513 10.70 -4.78 -26.61
N VAL A 514 11.05 -3.49 -26.63
CA VAL A 514 10.16 -2.34 -26.91
C VAL A 514 9.64 -2.30 -28.34
N GLU A 515 10.35 -2.91 -29.30
CA GLU A 515 10.02 -2.83 -30.73
C GLU A 515 8.68 -3.49 -31.12
N ASN A 516 8.06 -4.28 -30.23
CA ASN A 516 6.81 -5.03 -30.50
C ASN A 516 5.78 -4.93 -29.35
N ILE A 517 5.66 -3.78 -28.69
CA ILE A 517 4.71 -3.57 -27.57
C ILE A 517 3.35 -3.06 -28.08
N GLN A 518 2.25 -3.63 -27.58
CA GLN A 518 0.91 -3.13 -27.90
C GLN A 518 0.64 -1.76 -27.24
N PRO A 519 -0.15 -0.85 -27.83
CA PRO A 519 -0.40 0.48 -27.27
C PRO A 519 -0.87 0.49 -25.81
N ALA A 520 -1.72 -0.47 -25.41
CA ALA A 520 -2.22 -0.59 -24.03
C ALA A 520 -1.15 -1.06 -23.02
N GLU A 521 -0.20 -1.91 -23.45
CA GLU A 521 0.94 -2.33 -22.61
C GLU A 521 1.86 -1.12 -22.36
N ASN A 522 2.07 -0.27 -23.37
CA ASN A 522 2.86 0.95 -23.25
C ASN A 522 2.22 2.00 -22.30
N GLU A 523 0.89 2.01 -22.19
CA GLU A 523 0.16 2.90 -21.28
C GLU A 523 0.29 2.46 -19.82
N LEU A 524 0.16 1.15 -19.53
CA LEU A 524 0.42 0.60 -18.19
C LEU A 524 1.85 0.89 -17.73
N GLU A 525 2.85 0.65 -18.60
CA GLU A 525 4.25 0.89 -18.26
C GLU A 525 4.51 2.36 -17.90
N LYS A 526 3.97 3.29 -18.69
CA LYS A 526 4.04 4.73 -18.40
C LYS A 526 3.35 5.08 -17.08
N ASN A 527 2.14 4.57 -16.87
CA ASN A 527 1.37 4.85 -15.66
C ASN A 527 2.09 4.38 -14.39
N VAL A 528 2.70 3.19 -14.43
CA VAL A 528 3.47 2.65 -13.29
C VAL A 528 4.74 3.44 -13.05
N SER A 529 5.49 3.76 -14.11
CA SER A 529 6.74 4.53 -14.01
C SER A 529 6.49 5.94 -13.47
N VAL A 530 5.43 6.63 -13.95
CA VAL A 530 5.03 7.94 -13.44
C VAL A 530 4.55 7.87 -11.98
N ARG A 531 3.68 6.90 -11.66
CA ARG A 531 3.03 6.82 -10.34
C ARG A 531 3.95 6.36 -9.22
N PHE A 532 4.86 5.44 -9.50
CA PHE A 532 5.68 4.77 -8.48
C PHE A 532 7.19 4.96 -8.67
N GLY A 533 7.63 5.60 -9.76
CA GLY A 533 9.06 5.78 -10.04
C GLY A 533 9.82 4.48 -10.32
N VAL A 534 9.11 3.39 -10.64
CA VAL A 534 9.68 2.08 -10.96
C VAL A 534 9.22 1.62 -12.33
N ASP A 535 10.09 0.92 -13.04
CA ASP A 535 9.76 0.40 -14.36
C ASP A 535 9.09 -0.97 -14.25
N VAL A 536 8.10 -1.22 -15.11
CA VAL A 536 7.46 -2.52 -15.29
C VAL A 536 7.62 -2.96 -16.73
N ARG A 537 7.83 -4.25 -16.95
CA ARG A 537 7.94 -4.86 -18.28
C ARG A 537 7.23 -6.20 -18.29
N LYS A 538 6.71 -6.62 -19.44
CA LYS A 538 6.26 -8.00 -19.60
C LYS A 538 7.46 -8.95 -19.63
N VAL A 539 7.32 -10.10 -18.99
CA VAL A 539 8.34 -11.14 -19.03
C VAL A 539 8.28 -11.85 -20.38
N LYS A 540 9.45 -12.07 -20.99
CA LYS A 540 9.59 -12.88 -22.20
C LYS A 540 9.86 -14.35 -21.87
N THR A 541 10.79 -14.59 -20.96
CA THR A 541 11.14 -15.94 -20.52
C THR A 541 11.89 -15.91 -19.18
N PHE A 542 11.92 -17.07 -18.52
CA PHE A 542 12.71 -17.33 -17.32
C PHE A 542 13.85 -18.28 -17.67
N ALA A 543 14.99 -18.13 -17.02
CA ALA A 543 16.14 -19.02 -17.15
C ALA A 543 16.66 -19.35 -15.75
N GLU A 544 16.46 -20.59 -15.30
CA GLU A 544 16.85 -21.01 -13.95
C GLU A 544 18.30 -21.49 -13.90
N LYS A 545 19.11 -20.88 -13.03
CA LYS A 545 20.47 -21.30 -12.67
C LYS A 545 21.37 -21.63 -13.87
N PRO A 546 21.66 -20.63 -14.73
CA PRO A 546 22.54 -20.81 -15.88
C PRO A 546 23.97 -21.18 -15.47
N ASP A 547 24.74 -21.74 -16.41
CA ASP A 547 26.19 -21.81 -16.27
C ASP A 547 26.85 -20.41 -16.30
N VAL A 548 28.12 -20.34 -15.91
CA VAL A 548 28.85 -19.07 -15.76
C VAL A 548 28.94 -18.27 -17.06
N GLU A 549 29.13 -18.92 -18.21
CA GLU A 549 29.26 -18.22 -19.49
C GLU A 549 27.91 -17.69 -19.96
N THR A 550 26.84 -18.47 -19.78
CA THR A 550 25.48 -18.02 -20.03
C THR A 550 25.09 -16.84 -19.12
N ALA A 551 25.45 -16.90 -17.83
CA ALA A 551 25.20 -15.80 -16.88
C ALA A 551 25.94 -14.50 -17.26
N LYS A 552 27.17 -14.59 -17.76
CA LYS A 552 27.91 -13.43 -18.29
C LYS A 552 27.19 -12.83 -19.50
N ALA A 553 26.79 -13.66 -20.46
CA ALA A 553 26.08 -13.21 -21.66
C ALA A 553 24.76 -12.51 -21.32
N PHE A 554 24.01 -13.02 -20.33
CA PHE A 554 22.78 -12.38 -19.84
C PHE A 554 23.01 -10.95 -19.34
N ILE A 555 24.10 -10.72 -18.60
CA ILE A 555 24.43 -9.39 -18.07
C ILE A 555 24.90 -8.46 -19.17
N GLU A 556 25.76 -8.95 -20.07
CA GLU A 556 26.26 -8.17 -21.21
C GLU A 556 25.12 -7.70 -22.13
N SER A 557 24.04 -8.47 -22.25
CA SER A 557 22.86 -8.08 -23.03
C SER A 557 22.08 -6.89 -22.45
N GLY A 558 22.10 -6.68 -21.12
CA GLY A 558 21.24 -5.71 -20.42
C GLY A 558 19.74 -6.03 -20.44
N GLU A 559 19.34 -7.23 -20.88
CA GLU A 559 17.93 -7.66 -20.98
C GLU A 559 17.46 -8.52 -19.81
N PHE A 560 18.38 -9.02 -18.99
CA PHE A 560 18.07 -9.98 -17.94
C PHE A 560 18.19 -9.38 -16.53
N PHE A 561 17.31 -9.85 -15.65
CA PHE A 561 17.25 -9.50 -14.24
C PHE A 561 17.34 -10.76 -13.39
N TRP A 562 17.91 -10.68 -12.20
CA TRP A 562 17.82 -11.80 -11.26
C TRP A 562 16.37 -11.98 -10.82
N ASN A 563 15.91 -13.23 -10.83
CA ASN A 563 14.64 -13.62 -10.25
C ASN A 563 14.76 -13.60 -8.73
N SER A 564 14.08 -12.64 -8.10
CA SER A 564 14.13 -12.52 -6.65
C SER A 564 13.35 -13.62 -5.92
N GLY A 565 12.47 -14.37 -6.59
CA GLY A 565 11.54 -15.28 -5.91
C GLY A 565 10.47 -14.56 -5.08
N MET A 566 10.31 -13.24 -5.26
CA MET A 566 9.21 -12.46 -4.71
C MET A 566 8.13 -12.29 -5.77
N PHE A 567 6.88 -12.53 -5.35
CA PHE A 567 5.76 -12.54 -6.28
C PHE A 567 4.56 -11.76 -5.75
N VAL A 568 3.76 -11.21 -6.65
CA VAL A 568 2.53 -10.49 -6.34
C VAL A 568 1.46 -10.85 -7.37
N TRP A 569 0.26 -11.19 -6.91
CA TRP A 569 -0.84 -11.53 -7.81
C TRP A 569 -2.19 -11.41 -7.13
N HIS A 570 -3.23 -11.21 -7.94
CA HIS A 570 -4.60 -11.50 -7.50
C HIS A 570 -4.74 -13.00 -7.22
N ILE A 571 -5.46 -13.38 -6.17
CA ILE A 571 -5.59 -14.78 -5.77
C ILE A 571 -6.23 -15.66 -6.85
N ASP A 572 -7.11 -15.12 -7.69
CA ASP A 572 -7.64 -15.81 -8.88
C ASP A 572 -6.59 -16.03 -9.98
N ALA A 573 -5.63 -15.11 -10.13
CA ALA A 573 -4.60 -15.25 -11.16
C ALA A 573 -3.75 -16.48 -10.88
N ILE A 574 -3.22 -16.61 -9.66
CA ILE A 574 -2.43 -17.80 -9.27
C ILE A 574 -3.26 -19.08 -9.28
N TRP A 575 -4.56 -19.01 -8.95
CA TRP A 575 -5.46 -20.17 -8.97
C TRP A 575 -5.62 -20.74 -10.38
N ARG A 576 -5.88 -19.88 -11.38
CA ARG A 576 -5.98 -20.29 -12.79
C ARG A 576 -4.65 -20.83 -13.32
N GLU A 577 -3.55 -20.20 -12.96
CA GLU A 577 -2.23 -20.62 -13.44
C GLU A 577 -1.82 -21.98 -12.83
N LEU A 578 -2.16 -22.25 -11.56
CA LEU A 578 -1.99 -23.57 -10.95
C LEU A 578 -2.87 -24.64 -11.62
N GLU A 579 -4.12 -24.33 -11.94
CA GLU A 579 -5.03 -25.23 -12.67
C GLU A 579 -4.46 -25.62 -14.04
N SER A 580 -3.96 -24.64 -14.79
CA SER A 580 -3.42 -24.86 -16.13
C SER A 580 -2.05 -25.53 -16.10
N ALA A 581 -1.14 -25.08 -15.23
CA ALA A 581 0.27 -25.44 -15.27
C ALA A 581 0.62 -26.66 -14.39
N MET A 582 -0.18 -26.92 -13.36
CA MET A 582 0.03 -27.98 -12.35
C MET A 582 -1.28 -28.67 -11.93
N PRO A 583 -2.04 -29.30 -12.87
CA PRO A 583 -3.39 -29.80 -12.60
C PRO A 583 -3.48 -30.80 -11.44
N HIS A 584 -2.47 -31.65 -11.24
CA HIS A 584 -2.44 -32.57 -10.09
C HIS A 584 -2.32 -31.85 -8.75
N LEU A 585 -1.42 -30.86 -8.66
CA LEU A 585 -1.31 -30.01 -7.46
C LEU A 585 -2.57 -29.17 -7.26
N PHE A 586 -3.25 -28.79 -8.34
CA PHE A 586 -4.49 -28.05 -8.27
C PHE A 586 -5.65 -28.87 -7.69
N GLU A 587 -5.77 -30.16 -8.03
CA GLU A 587 -6.72 -31.07 -7.38
C GLU A 587 -6.44 -31.25 -5.88
N ASP A 588 -5.16 -31.39 -5.52
CA ASP A 588 -4.73 -31.40 -4.11
C ASP A 588 -5.09 -30.07 -3.43
N LEU A 589 -4.83 -28.92 -4.07
CA LEU A 589 -5.18 -27.59 -3.58
C LEU A 589 -6.69 -27.42 -3.35
N LYS A 590 -7.54 -27.91 -4.26
CA LYS A 590 -9.00 -27.91 -4.05
C LYS A 590 -9.39 -28.74 -2.83
N SER A 591 -8.76 -29.90 -2.66
CA SER A 591 -8.98 -30.76 -1.49
C SER A 591 -8.57 -30.06 -0.18
N MET A 592 -7.40 -29.38 -0.17
CA MET A 592 -6.97 -28.54 0.95
C MET A 592 -7.96 -27.41 1.22
N TYR A 593 -8.36 -26.66 0.18
CA TYR A 593 -9.34 -25.56 0.26
C TYR A 593 -10.65 -25.99 0.91
N HIS A 594 -11.18 -27.17 0.56
CA HIS A 594 -12.40 -27.69 1.19
C HIS A 594 -12.20 -28.11 2.64
N ALA A 595 -11.03 -28.65 2.99
CA ALA A 595 -10.73 -29.14 4.33
C ALA A 595 -10.40 -28.03 5.36
N ILE A 596 -9.79 -26.92 4.93
CA ILE A 596 -9.39 -25.80 5.83
C ILE A 596 -10.58 -25.32 6.69
N GLY A 597 -10.39 -25.11 7.98
CA GLY A 597 -11.44 -24.68 8.93
C GLY A 597 -12.44 -25.79 9.31
N THR A 598 -12.19 -27.04 8.93
CA THR A 598 -13.02 -28.19 9.32
C THR A 598 -12.26 -29.11 10.26
N SER A 599 -12.95 -30.03 10.95
CA SER A 599 -12.30 -31.04 11.80
C SER A 599 -11.38 -32.02 11.04
N LYS A 600 -11.41 -32.01 9.70
CA LYS A 600 -10.59 -32.87 8.83
C LYS A 600 -9.36 -32.16 8.25
N GLU A 601 -9.15 -30.89 8.58
CA GLU A 601 -8.06 -30.09 8.00
C GLU A 601 -6.70 -30.77 8.14
N GLU A 602 -6.31 -31.10 9.37
CA GLU A 602 -5.01 -31.70 9.66
C GLU A 602 -4.83 -33.06 8.98
N GLU A 603 -5.86 -33.91 9.01
CA GLU A 603 -5.85 -35.22 8.36
C GLU A 603 -5.61 -35.08 6.85
N VAL A 604 -6.35 -34.19 6.19
CA VAL A 604 -6.25 -33.97 4.75
C VAL A 604 -4.90 -33.38 4.36
N LEU A 605 -4.40 -32.38 5.10
CA LEU A 605 -3.09 -31.78 4.85
C LEU A 605 -1.98 -32.83 4.99
N ARG A 606 -1.92 -33.57 6.11
CA ARG A 606 -0.92 -34.63 6.31
C ARG A 606 -0.99 -35.66 5.19
N LYS A 607 -2.20 -36.07 4.80
CA LYS A 607 -2.43 -37.05 3.74
C LYS A 607 -1.85 -36.55 2.40
N ILE A 608 -2.24 -35.35 1.96
CA ILE A 608 -1.78 -34.76 0.68
C ILE A 608 -0.26 -34.59 0.65
N PHE A 609 0.33 -34.09 1.73
CA PHE A 609 1.76 -33.83 1.79
C PHE A 609 2.62 -35.11 1.77
N THR A 610 2.03 -36.30 1.92
CA THR A 610 2.76 -37.56 1.72
C THR A 610 3.14 -37.80 0.26
N TRP A 611 2.25 -37.48 -0.70
CA TRP A 611 2.45 -37.74 -2.13
C TRP A 611 2.71 -36.49 -2.97
N VAL A 612 2.39 -35.29 -2.47
CA VAL A 612 2.57 -34.06 -3.25
C VAL A 612 4.02 -33.96 -3.73
N LYS A 613 4.18 -33.65 -5.02
CA LYS A 613 5.50 -33.60 -5.66
C LYS A 613 6.24 -32.34 -5.22
N SER A 614 7.46 -32.50 -4.72
CA SER A 614 8.34 -31.37 -4.41
C SER A 614 8.71 -30.62 -5.70
N THR A 615 8.25 -29.37 -5.84
CA THR A 615 8.41 -28.55 -7.05
C THR A 615 8.46 -27.06 -6.68
N SER A 616 9.31 -26.26 -7.32
CA SER A 616 9.26 -24.79 -7.13
C SER A 616 8.14 -24.15 -7.94
N ILE A 617 7.69 -22.98 -7.51
CA ILE A 617 6.68 -22.20 -8.23
C ILE A 617 7.20 -21.69 -9.59
N ASP A 618 8.50 -21.44 -9.70
CA ASP A 618 9.13 -21.01 -10.93
C ASP A 618 8.99 -22.06 -12.05
N TYR A 619 9.44 -23.29 -11.79
CA TYR A 619 9.27 -24.43 -12.72
C TYR A 619 7.81 -24.85 -12.87
N GLY A 620 7.06 -24.79 -11.77
CA GLY A 620 5.69 -25.24 -11.70
C GLY A 620 4.77 -24.39 -12.56
N VAL A 621 4.90 -23.07 -12.44
CA VAL A 621 3.97 -22.06 -12.93
C VAL A 621 4.67 -20.98 -13.75
N MET A 622 5.66 -20.27 -13.19
CA MET A 622 6.18 -19.03 -13.80
C MET A 622 6.78 -19.24 -15.19
N GLU A 623 7.54 -20.31 -15.41
CA GLU A 623 8.13 -20.66 -16.71
C GLU A 623 7.08 -20.98 -17.79
N LYS A 624 5.88 -21.37 -17.38
CA LYS A 624 4.79 -21.79 -18.28
C LYS A 624 3.73 -20.70 -18.47
N ALA A 625 3.66 -19.74 -17.55
CA ALA A 625 2.67 -18.68 -17.56
C ALA A 625 2.94 -17.71 -18.72
N MET A 626 1.90 -17.41 -19.51
CA MET A 626 2.03 -16.51 -20.67
C MET A 626 1.89 -15.02 -20.30
N ASN A 627 1.27 -14.73 -19.15
CA ASN A 627 0.93 -13.37 -18.75
C ASN A 627 1.57 -13.01 -17.42
N VAL A 628 2.86 -12.71 -17.50
CA VAL A 628 3.68 -12.32 -16.35
C VAL A 628 4.28 -10.94 -16.58
N TYR A 629 4.18 -10.08 -15.58
CA TYR A 629 4.89 -8.80 -15.53
C TYR A 629 6.04 -8.86 -14.53
N MET A 630 7.09 -8.12 -14.83
CA MET A 630 8.24 -7.92 -13.95
C MET A 630 8.29 -6.44 -13.59
N VAL A 631 8.30 -6.14 -12.29
CA VAL A 631 8.62 -4.79 -11.78
C VAL A 631 10.10 -4.77 -11.42
N GLU A 632 10.83 -3.75 -11.86
CA GLU A 632 12.26 -3.58 -11.59
C GLU A 632 12.50 -3.21 -10.12
N GLY A 633 13.25 -4.06 -9.41
CA GLY A 633 13.73 -3.81 -8.05
C GLY A 633 15.07 -3.10 -8.06
N ARG A 634 15.07 -1.79 -7.79
CA ARG A 634 16.27 -0.95 -7.72
C ARG A 634 16.78 -0.76 -6.29
N PHE A 635 16.84 -1.86 -5.55
CA PHE A 635 17.34 -1.90 -4.17
C PHE A 635 18.39 -3.00 -4.05
N PHE A 636 19.24 -2.91 -3.02
CA PHE A 636 20.14 -4.01 -2.71
C PHE A 636 19.32 -5.24 -2.30
N TRP A 637 19.60 -6.38 -2.92
CA TRP A 637 18.99 -7.66 -2.62
C TRP A 637 20.05 -8.76 -2.68
N SER A 638 20.01 -9.67 -1.71
CA SER A 638 20.78 -10.92 -1.71
C SER A 638 19.95 -12.01 -1.04
N ASP A 639 19.90 -13.18 -1.67
CA ASP A 639 19.43 -14.42 -1.02
C ASP A 639 20.53 -14.95 -0.10
N ALA A 640 20.25 -14.98 1.21
CA ALA A 640 21.16 -15.53 2.23
C ALA A 640 21.21 -17.07 2.13
N GLY A 641 21.78 -17.57 1.03
CA GLY A 641 21.88 -18.98 0.70
C GLY A 641 23.28 -19.58 0.91
N SER A 642 24.30 -18.76 1.19
CA SER A 642 25.68 -19.22 1.36
C SER A 642 26.52 -18.25 2.19
N TRP A 643 27.65 -18.73 2.72
CA TRP A 643 28.55 -17.89 3.48
C TRP A 643 29.22 -16.82 2.62
N ASP A 644 29.42 -17.07 1.33
CA ASP A 644 29.95 -16.05 0.41
C ASP A 644 29.03 -14.83 0.30
N GLU A 645 27.71 -15.01 0.36
CA GLU A 645 26.75 -13.88 0.36
C GLU A 645 26.80 -13.09 1.66
N LEU A 646 26.81 -13.78 2.81
CA LEU A 646 26.91 -13.12 4.12
C LEU A 646 28.26 -12.43 4.34
N ALA A 647 29.35 -13.02 3.84
CA ALA A 647 30.70 -12.47 3.94
C ALA A 647 30.89 -11.16 3.17
N LYS A 648 30.07 -10.89 2.14
CA LYS A 648 30.06 -9.60 1.41
C LYS A 648 29.39 -8.48 2.21
N LEU A 649 28.52 -8.85 3.15
CA LEU A 649 27.72 -7.95 3.95
C LEU A 649 28.34 -7.66 5.31
N SER A 650 29.18 -8.56 5.82
CA SER A 650 30.00 -8.29 6.99
C SER A 650 31.08 -7.27 6.63
N GLN A 651 31.22 -6.21 7.43
CA GLN A 651 32.24 -5.20 7.20
C GLN A 651 33.62 -5.86 7.17
N GLU A 652 34.27 -5.85 6.00
CA GLU A 652 35.70 -6.15 5.91
C GLU A 652 36.44 -5.14 6.76
N SER A 653 36.94 -5.56 7.91
CA SER A 653 37.90 -4.74 8.64
C SER A 653 39.27 -4.91 7.98
N PRO A 654 39.85 -3.87 7.37
CA PRO A 654 41.07 -4.04 6.58
C PRO A 654 42.32 -4.35 7.40
N ASN A 655 42.25 -4.39 8.74
CA ASN A 655 43.36 -4.74 9.65
C ASN A 655 42.91 -4.90 11.12
N SER A 656 41.71 -5.44 11.39
CA SER A 656 41.26 -5.54 12.80
C SER A 656 41.84 -6.76 13.50
N PHE A 657 42.80 -6.53 14.39
CA PHE A 657 42.88 -7.30 15.62
C PHE A 657 41.51 -7.21 16.30
N SER A 658 40.69 -8.26 16.23
CA SER A 658 39.65 -8.46 17.24
C SER A 658 40.24 -9.33 18.35
N GLU A 659 39.76 -9.22 19.59
CA GLU A 659 40.27 -9.99 20.74
C GLU A 659 40.31 -11.52 20.48
N PHE A 660 39.60 -12.00 19.47
CA PHE A 660 39.42 -13.42 19.14
C PHE A 660 39.87 -13.82 17.74
N LEU A 661 40.34 -12.87 16.90
CA LEU A 661 40.88 -13.15 15.56
C LEU A 661 42.25 -12.49 15.40
N ILE A 662 43.28 -13.31 15.22
CA ILE A 662 44.65 -12.88 14.99
C ILE A 662 45.00 -13.17 13.53
N LEU A 663 45.30 -12.13 12.77
CA LEU A 663 45.71 -12.23 11.36
C LEU A 663 47.20 -11.91 11.22
N LYS A 664 47.95 -12.78 10.54
CA LYS A 664 49.35 -12.50 10.17
C LYS A 664 49.61 -12.91 8.72
N ASN A 665 49.99 -11.96 7.88
CA ASN A 665 50.18 -12.20 6.43
C ASN A 665 48.95 -12.89 5.78
N ALA A 666 47.74 -12.55 6.22
CA ALA A 666 46.50 -13.08 5.69
C ALA A 666 45.72 -12.00 4.94
N LYS A 667 45.01 -12.37 3.87
CA LYS A 667 44.21 -11.42 3.07
C LYS A 667 42.80 -11.95 2.85
N ASN A 668 41.84 -11.03 2.77
CA ASN A 668 40.45 -11.34 2.41
C ASN A 668 39.81 -12.45 3.29
N VAL A 669 40.04 -12.38 4.61
CA VAL A 669 39.50 -13.33 5.59
C VAL A 669 38.19 -12.80 6.15
N SER A 670 37.09 -13.52 5.97
CA SER A 670 35.80 -13.22 6.61
C SER A 670 35.61 -14.08 7.84
N PHE A 671 35.33 -13.47 9.00
CA PHE A 671 35.09 -14.16 10.26
C PHE A 671 33.66 -13.91 10.75
N LEU A 672 32.89 -14.97 10.92
CA LEU A 672 31.50 -14.94 11.38
C LEU A 672 31.40 -15.73 12.69
N LYS A 673 30.94 -15.09 13.76
CA LYS A 673 31.18 -15.54 15.13
C LYS A 673 29.89 -15.58 15.95
N THR A 674 29.73 -16.60 16.80
CA THR A 674 28.57 -16.70 17.71
C THR A 674 28.89 -17.01 19.17
N SER A 675 30.06 -17.58 19.51
CA SER A 675 30.23 -18.20 20.84
C SER A 675 31.24 -17.52 21.76
N ASN A 676 32.19 -16.76 21.21
CA ASN A 676 33.29 -16.13 21.96
C ASN A 676 34.18 -17.11 22.76
N LYS A 677 34.07 -18.42 22.54
CA LYS A 677 34.79 -19.43 23.34
C LYS A 677 36.19 -19.73 22.83
N MET A 678 36.46 -19.51 21.54
CA MET A 678 37.73 -19.84 20.91
C MET A 678 38.44 -18.60 20.33
N ARG A 679 39.77 -18.57 20.46
CA ARG A 679 40.63 -17.62 19.73
C ARG A 679 41.10 -18.29 18.44
N VAL A 680 40.90 -17.63 17.30
CA VAL A 680 41.33 -18.11 16.00
C VAL A 680 42.54 -17.29 15.54
N ALA A 681 43.62 -17.96 15.18
CA ALA A 681 44.79 -17.33 14.57
C ALA A 681 45.00 -17.92 13.17
N VAL A 682 45.10 -17.06 12.16
CA VAL A 682 45.36 -17.46 10.78
C VAL A 682 46.60 -16.77 10.23
N ILE A 683 47.47 -17.56 9.60
CA ILE A 683 48.78 -17.12 9.12
C ILE A 683 48.98 -17.56 7.67
N GLY A 684 49.28 -16.62 6.76
CA GLY A 684 49.65 -16.95 5.38
C GLY A 684 48.51 -17.48 4.50
N VAL A 685 47.26 -17.24 4.88
CA VAL A 685 46.07 -17.70 4.14
C VAL A 685 45.36 -16.54 3.45
N GLU A 686 44.78 -16.82 2.29
CA GLU A 686 44.05 -15.84 1.49
C GLU A 686 42.67 -16.41 1.10
N ASP A 687 41.67 -15.54 0.99
CA ASP A 687 40.33 -15.86 0.50
C ASP A 687 39.62 -16.98 1.29
N ILE A 688 39.57 -16.86 2.63
CA ILE A 688 38.89 -17.84 3.48
C ILE A 688 37.72 -17.24 4.25
N ILE A 689 36.76 -18.10 4.57
CA ILE A 689 35.66 -17.85 5.49
C ILE A 689 35.88 -18.74 6.70
N VAL A 690 35.78 -18.14 7.88
CA VAL A 690 35.86 -18.83 9.15
C VAL A 690 34.56 -18.59 9.91
N VAL A 691 33.87 -19.66 10.28
CA VAL A 691 32.60 -19.62 11.03
C VAL A 691 32.74 -20.38 12.32
N GLU A 692 32.47 -19.71 13.44
CA GLU A 692 32.62 -20.27 14.79
C GLU A 692 31.26 -20.37 15.51
N THR A 693 30.95 -21.58 16.01
CA THR A 693 29.91 -21.84 17.01
C THR A 693 30.52 -22.40 18.28
N ALA A 694 29.70 -22.61 19.31
CA ALA A 694 30.15 -23.07 20.62
C ALA A 694 30.83 -24.45 20.61
N ASP A 695 30.58 -25.23 19.57
CA ASP A 695 30.84 -26.66 19.44
C ASP A 695 31.37 -27.05 18.04
N ALA A 696 31.47 -26.12 17.09
CA ALA A 696 31.97 -26.38 15.74
C ALA A 696 32.72 -25.18 15.13
N LEU A 697 33.69 -25.49 14.28
CA LEU A 697 34.45 -24.52 13.48
C LEU A 697 34.42 -24.96 12.03
N LEU A 698 33.96 -24.07 11.14
CA LEU A 698 34.07 -24.23 9.70
C LEU A 698 35.14 -23.28 9.17
N ILE A 699 36.05 -23.82 8.36
CA ILE A 699 36.98 -23.03 7.55
C ILE A 699 36.79 -23.49 6.11
N CYS A 700 36.42 -22.57 5.22
CA CYS A 700 36.30 -22.86 3.80
C CYS A 700 36.88 -21.74 2.95
N LYS A 701 37.22 -22.05 1.70
CA LYS A 701 37.67 -21.05 0.74
C LYS A 701 36.48 -20.25 0.22
N LYS A 702 36.63 -18.93 0.07
CA LYS A 702 35.66 -18.07 -0.63
C LYS A 702 35.44 -18.59 -2.05
N GLY A 703 34.19 -18.59 -2.50
CA GLY A 703 33.73 -19.21 -3.75
C GLY A 703 33.42 -20.71 -3.64
N GLU A 704 33.80 -21.38 -2.54
CA GLU A 704 33.49 -22.79 -2.31
C GLU A 704 32.43 -23.02 -1.23
N SER A 705 31.85 -21.96 -0.63
CA SER A 705 30.94 -22.13 0.51
C SER A 705 29.65 -22.91 0.18
N GLN A 706 29.28 -23.00 -1.10
CA GLN A 706 28.17 -23.85 -1.55
C GLN A 706 28.39 -25.35 -1.26
N LYS A 707 29.66 -25.80 -1.15
CA LYS A 707 30.04 -27.19 -0.83
C LYS A 707 29.83 -27.55 0.64
N VAL A 708 29.48 -26.59 1.52
CA VAL A 708 29.17 -26.87 2.94
C VAL A 708 28.00 -27.85 3.08
N LYS A 709 27.10 -27.91 2.10
CA LYS A 709 26.04 -28.94 2.05
C LYS A 709 26.59 -30.37 2.05
N ASP A 710 27.80 -30.58 1.49
CA ASP A 710 28.43 -31.89 1.39
C ASP A 710 28.93 -32.33 2.77
N ILE A 711 29.44 -31.39 3.59
CA ILE A 711 29.77 -31.63 5.01
C ILE A 711 28.52 -32.05 5.79
N VAL A 712 27.39 -31.39 5.57
CA VAL A 712 26.11 -31.77 6.21
C VAL A 712 25.68 -33.19 5.81
N SER A 713 25.91 -33.59 4.55
CA SER A 713 25.68 -34.97 4.10
C SER A 713 26.63 -35.95 4.80
N MET A 714 27.91 -35.63 4.90
CA MET A 714 28.90 -36.47 5.59
C MET A 714 28.59 -36.64 7.08
N LEU A 715 28.12 -35.58 7.76
CA LEU A 715 27.68 -35.65 9.16
C LEU A 715 26.49 -36.60 9.33
N LYS A 716 25.51 -36.56 8.40
CA LYS A 716 24.38 -37.50 8.37
C LYS A 716 24.84 -38.94 8.19
N GLU A 717 25.70 -39.19 7.20
CA GLU A 717 26.24 -40.52 6.90
C GLU A 717 27.06 -41.08 8.07
N SER A 718 27.74 -40.20 8.81
CA SER A 718 28.54 -40.55 9.99
C SER A 718 27.70 -40.68 11.28
N SER A 719 26.37 -40.56 11.20
CA SER A 719 25.45 -40.59 12.36
C SER A 719 25.73 -39.53 13.43
N LEU A 720 26.42 -38.44 13.08
CA LEU A 720 26.75 -37.31 13.95
C LEU A 720 25.58 -36.31 13.99
N ASN A 721 24.41 -36.80 14.38
CA ASN A 721 23.16 -36.05 14.29
C ASN A 721 23.09 -34.87 15.27
N GLU A 722 23.87 -34.86 16.36
CA GLU A 722 23.89 -33.73 17.30
C GLU A 722 24.45 -32.42 16.68
N TYR A 723 25.14 -32.51 15.54
CA TYR A 723 25.71 -31.35 14.83
C TYR A 723 24.85 -30.87 13.65
N LEU A 724 23.64 -31.41 13.44
CA LEU A 724 22.83 -31.20 12.22
C LEU A 724 21.65 -30.24 12.34
#